data_AF-A0AAN6XC37-F1
#
_entry.id   AF-A0AAN6XC37-F1
#
_cell.length_a   1.000
_cell.length_b   1.000
_cell.length_c   1.000
_cell.angle_alpha   90.00
_cell.angle_beta   90.00
_cell.angle_gamma   90.00
#
_symmetry.space_group_name_H-M   'P 1'
#
loop_
_entity.id
_entity.type
_entity.pdbx_description
1 polymer ?
#
loop_
_entity_poly.entity_id
_entity_poly.type
_entity_poly.pdbx_seq_one_letter_code
_entity_poly.pdbx_strand_id
1 'polypeptide(L)'
;MEGVALAASIMQIIDLGTRVVKKGFDVYNSADGQLIEHGEIETVAKSLAHSAAHIRGNFPANLTAHEREKHQIAIKCEQIATELLAALDGLKVKSRDRTGWPRKWKSIRQALKTVWHEDRIAKLESRLDRCRQQMTFNILEGLSRPAITLNRNRVFEAEKNVIRSLRFREMDDRESRISKAHQETFKWIYSNPRHQNDPHQIRSTFRAFLEQSDGGIYWITGKPGSGKSTLMKYLMHNDRTFQHLDRWEQESEELISSSFYFWNSGMDMQMSVEGLLQTILYQALKQLPSSLVREVFPARIEVLCLFREDYTPWTLAELEQALRKLVLDICPDRKFFFLIDGLDECTGDQETLTDILLDLSSSAGSNLKLCLASRPWTNFEDAFRGKPNLMLHHLTVGDIERYIRSTFHGSPGYRELEAREPQYAARLINEIAAKAEGVFLWVRLVVRSLLVGLTNGDRIIDLRKRVDRTPSNLEDLFRKMLASMEPQYLQHASQLFQIHRASRVSPTLLTTAFADLEEQNEAFSQLLWPLSRAQIVARCCHMKRKLFSRCKGLLEVAYHIIDEDPAVEDDYRIVHYRVQYLHRTVKDFLETPDIWEWIVRANREPFDPALALCMSHLLQLKIMVPGTATRSAILDHATWCIDYAKDAANNGEYAQTQVLNGLNATATALARSFRSQQHEDESEDDQEESHWTSDVIPITARVADPFLYFMAMCGMSGYLQATLRYRDERLLDPDGDVTPLLFAVVEDYLVLEQYSDRKSMVPGTPCLATIRVLLHKGADPRQLYRGRSARSIAATMANRGDREASSRAKSGTPLTAANLGRFDPTLGEGPEAGLLAANGSVLDLSNIRYVYDSKHPNKVEVAHVEARATSPQNNRLHSLGRTLRRSFTTRSSQTKAHDFRRSEYHHQPSSPEPQRYSPESSHSHPRRILRPSR
;
A
#
# COMPACT_ATOMS: atom_id res chain seq x y z
N MET A 1 19.70 36.95 -10.96
CA MET A 1 19.64 35.85 -9.96
C MET A 1 19.32 36.37 -8.57
N GLU A 2 20.09 37.32 -8.03
CA GLU A 2 19.96 37.81 -6.65
C GLU A 2 18.51 38.13 -6.25
N GLY A 3 17.79 38.99 -6.99
CA GLY A 3 16.38 39.34 -6.70
C GLY A 3 15.33 38.22 -6.77
N VAL A 4 15.74 36.97 -7.03
CA VAL A 4 14.91 35.73 -6.91
C VAL A 4 15.45 34.81 -5.83
N ALA A 5 16.78 34.67 -5.69
CA ALA A 5 17.38 34.02 -4.52
C ALA A 5 16.95 34.72 -3.21
N LEU A 6 16.91 36.05 -3.23
CA LEU A 6 16.35 36.90 -2.17
C LEU A 6 14.88 36.59 -1.91
N ALA A 7 14.09 36.34 -2.95
CA ALA A 7 12.67 36.04 -2.85
C ALA A 7 12.44 34.65 -2.27
N ALA A 8 13.22 33.65 -2.68
CA ALA A 8 13.21 32.31 -2.09
C ALA A 8 13.65 32.33 -0.62
N SER A 9 14.69 33.09 -0.27
CA SER A 9 15.09 33.29 1.13
C SER A 9 14.02 34.02 1.95
N ILE A 10 13.34 35.03 1.38
CA ILE A 10 12.19 35.70 2.02
C ILE A 10 11.01 34.72 2.20
N MET A 11 10.73 33.85 1.24
CA MET A 11 9.70 32.81 1.38
C MET A 11 10.06 31.78 2.46
N GLN A 12 11.31 31.31 2.50
CA GLN A 12 11.81 30.46 3.58
C GLN A 12 11.72 31.15 4.95
N ILE A 13 12.04 32.44 5.04
CA ILE A 13 11.87 33.29 6.22
C ILE A 13 10.38 33.39 6.60
N ILE A 14 9.47 33.54 5.65
CA ILE A 14 8.02 33.60 5.90
C ILE A 14 7.48 32.25 6.39
N ASP A 15 7.89 31.12 5.80
CA ASP A 15 7.46 29.78 6.25
C ASP A 15 8.12 29.36 7.58
N LEU A 16 9.34 29.82 7.85
CA LEU A 16 10.03 29.64 9.12
C LEU A 16 9.37 30.51 10.21
N GLY A 17 9.07 31.78 9.91
CA GLY A 17 8.32 32.69 10.77
C GLY A 17 6.91 32.18 11.05
N THR A 18 6.22 31.63 10.05
CA THR A 18 4.90 31.00 10.21
C THR A 18 4.98 29.76 11.11
N ARG A 19 6.01 28.92 10.95
CA ARG A 19 6.27 27.79 11.86
C ARG A 19 6.61 28.25 13.29
N VAL A 20 7.34 29.35 13.46
CA VAL A 20 7.65 29.96 14.77
C VAL A 20 6.39 30.53 15.43
N VAL A 21 5.54 31.25 14.70
CA VAL A 21 4.28 31.79 15.24
C VAL A 21 3.31 30.67 15.60
N LYS A 22 3.21 29.61 14.79
CA LYS A 22 2.40 28.42 15.11
C LYS A 22 2.93 27.64 16.31
N LYS A 23 4.24 27.34 16.39
CA LYS A 23 4.85 26.78 17.62
C LYS A 23 4.59 27.69 18.83
N GLY A 24 4.73 29.01 18.69
CA GLY A 24 4.44 29.98 19.74
C GLY A 24 2.97 29.99 20.22
N PHE A 25 2.02 29.83 19.30
CA PHE A 25 0.60 29.68 19.59
C PHE A 25 0.26 28.33 20.25
N ASP A 26 0.93 27.26 19.85
CA ASP A 26 0.80 25.94 20.49
C ASP A 26 1.37 25.98 21.93
N VAL A 27 2.51 26.64 22.17
CA VAL A 27 3.08 26.87 23.52
C VAL A 27 2.18 27.79 24.36
N TYR A 28 1.55 28.81 23.76
CA TYR A 28 0.57 29.69 24.42
C TYR A 28 -0.67 28.92 24.90
N ASN A 29 -1.14 27.96 24.09
CA ASN A 29 -2.33 27.17 24.39
C ASN A 29 -2.06 25.94 25.26
N SER A 30 -0.83 25.41 25.24
CA SER A 30 -0.38 24.28 26.05
C SER A 30 -0.65 24.48 27.55
N ALA A 31 -1.03 23.39 28.24
CA ALA A 31 -1.46 23.45 29.63
C ALA A 31 -0.29 23.67 30.62
N ASP A 32 0.79 22.91 30.45
CA ASP A 32 1.76 22.65 31.54
C ASP A 32 3.15 23.30 31.35
N GLY A 33 3.44 23.87 30.17
CA GLY A 33 4.53 24.84 29.98
C GLY A 33 5.95 24.40 30.36
N GLN A 34 6.40 23.21 29.93
CA GLN A 34 7.76 22.70 30.24
C GLN A 34 8.81 23.05 29.17
N LEU A 35 9.42 24.23 29.34
CA LEU A 35 10.86 24.57 29.22
C LEU A 35 11.79 24.10 28.07
N ILE A 36 11.54 23.04 27.30
CA ILE A 36 12.51 22.52 26.31
C ILE A 36 12.51 23.35 25.01
N GLU A 37 11.34 23.74 24.50
CA GLU A 37 11.19 24.34 23.15
C GLU A 37 11.72 25.79 23.03
N HIS A 38 12.05 26.46 24.15
CA HIS A 38 12.52 27.85 24.13
C HIS A 38 13.91 28.00 23.47
N GLY A 39 14.75 26.95 23.54
CA GLY A 39 16.07 26.93 22.89
C GLY A 39 15.95 26.99 21.37
N GLU A 40 15.08 26.16 20.78
CA GLU A 40 14.78 26.20 19.34
C GLU A 40 14.16 27.53 18.93
N ILE A 41 13.08 27.96 19.59
CA ILE A 41 12.32 29.14 19.17
C ILE A 41 13.18 30.41 19.20
N GLU A 42 14.00 30.59 20.24
CA GLU A 42 14.92 31.73 20.33
C GLU A 42 16.07 31.64 19.31
N THR A 43 16.59 30.44 19.05
CA THR A 43 17.65 30.24 18.03
C THR A 43 17.12 30.54 16.64
N VAL A 44 15.97 29.95 16.28
CA VAL A 44 15.31 30.14 14.98
C VAL A 44 14.90 31.61 14.80
N ALA A 45 14.38 32.29 15.81
CA ALA A 45 14.05 33.72 15.73
C ALA A 45 15.29 34.62 15.56
N LYS A 46 16.44 34.26 16.15
CA LYS A 46 17.71 34.97 15.93
C LYS A 46 18.25 34.72 14.52
N SER A 47 18.21 33.48 14.03
CA SER A 47 18.54 33.16 12.63
C SER A 47 17.64 33.93 11.66
N LEU A 48 16.34 33.99 11.93
CA LEU A 48 15.35 34.74 11.14
C LEU A 48 15.71 36.24 11.02
N ALA A 49 16.00 36.89 12.16
CA ALA A 49 16.39 38.29 12.19
C ALA A 49 17.76 38.54 11.52
N HIS A 50 18.75 37.67 11.78
CA HIS A 50 20.08 37.77 11.18
C HIS A 50 20.03 37.60 9.66
N SER A 51 19.29 36.61 9.14
CA SER A 51 19.09 36.41 7.71
C SER A 51 18.35 37.59 7.07
N ALA A 52 17.33 38.16 7.72
CA ALA A 52 16.62 39.34 7.21
C ALA A 52 17.51 40.59 7.17
N ALA A 53 18.34 40.83 8.19
CA ALA A 53 19.29 41.94 8.23
C ALA A 53 20.42 41.78 7.18
N HIS A 54 20.95 40.57 7.00
CA HIS A 54 21.93 40.25 5.95
C HIS A 54 21.33 40.45 4.53
N ILE A 55 20.09 40.01 4.32
CA ILE A 55 19.31 40.25 3.09
C ILE A 55 19.17 41.76 2.82
N ARG A 56 18.91 42.57 3.85
CA ARG A 56 18.79 44.02 3.74
C ARG A 56 20.11 44.73 3.45
N GLY A 57 21.22 44.23 4.01
CA GLY A 57 22.57 44.77 3.79
C GLY A 57 23.10 44.62 2.36
N ASN A 58 22.58 43.65 1.60
CA ASN A 58 22.99 43.36 0.23
C ASN A 58 22.32 44.25 -0.84
N PHE A 59 21.51 45.24 -0.45
CA PHE A 59 20.88 46.16 -1.41
C PHE A 59 21.76 47.39 -1.71
N PRO A 60 21.83 47.85 -2.98
CA PRO A 60 22.55 49.08 -3.34
C PRO A 60 21.83 50.33 -2.81
N ALA A 61 22.59 51.37 -2.48
CA ALA A 61 22.06 52.61 -1.89
C ALA A 61 21.05 53.35 -2.77
N ASN A 62 21.14 53.21 -4.09
CA ASN A 62 20.21 53.79 -5.07
C ASN A 62 19.26 52.70 -5.61
N LEU A 63 18.24 52.36 -4.82
CA LEU A 63 17.24 51.35 -5.17
C LEU A 63 16.37 51.75 -6.39
N THR A 64 16.23 50.87 -7.37
CA THR A 64 15.17 50.96 -8.40
C THR A 64 13.78 50.73 -7.80
N ALA A 65 12.71 51.05 -8.54
CA ALA A 65 11.34 50.95 -8.01
C ALA A 65 10.97 49.54 -7.52
N HIS A 66 11.35 48.50 -8.26
CA HIS A 66 11.07 47.09 -7.91
C HIS A 66 11.98 46.59 -6.77
N GLU A 67 13.21 47.07 -6.69
CA GLU A 67 14.10 46.79 -5.54
C GLU A 67 13.60 47.45 -4.26
N ARG A 68 13.03 48.67 -4.33
CA ARG A 68 12.41 49.32 -3.16
C ARG A 68 11.31 48.46 -2.56
N GLU A 69 10.47 47.82 -3.38
CA GLU A 69 9.40 46.98 -2.85
C GLU A 69 9.94 45.69 -2.20
N LYS A 70 10.93 45.04 -2.82
CA LYS A 70 11.61 43.87 -2.23
C LYS A 70 12.37 44.25 -0.95
N HIS A 71 13.00 45.43 -0.91
CA HIS A 71 13.64 45.99 0.29
C HIS A 71 12.60 46.29 1.38
N GLN A 72 11.43 46.82 1.01
CA GLN A 72 10.33 47.09 1.93
C GLN A 72 9.73 45.78 2.51
N ILE A 73 9.72 44.68 1.74
CA ILE A 73 9.29 43.37 2.24
C ILE A 73 10.36 42.74 3.14
N ALA A 74 11.65 42.87 2.80
CA ALA A 74 12.74 42.48 3.69
C ALA A 74 12.68 43.23 5.04
N ILE A 75 12.46 44.55 5.02
CA ILE A 75 12.23 45.39 6.21
C ILE A 75 11.00 44.92 7.00
N LYS A 76 9.88 44.60 6.34
CA LYS A 76 8.68 44.05 7.03
C LYS A 76 8.99 42.71 7.72
N CYS A 77 9.79 41.84 7.11
CA CYS A 77 10.21 40.56 7.70
C CYS A 77 11.18 40.76 8.87
N GLU A 78 12.16 41.66 8.74
CA GLU A 78 13.09 42.08 9.80
C GLU A 78 12.32 42.66 11.00
N GLN A 79 11.32 43.51 10.75
CA GLN A 79 10.43 44.08 11.77
C GLN A 79 9.61 42.99 12.47
N ILE A 80 9.02 42.05 11.75
CA ILE A 80 8.26 40.93 12.35
C ILE A 80 9.18 40.03 13.20
N ALA A 81 10.39 39.71 12.72
CA ALA A 81 11.38 38.96 13.49
C ALA A 81 11.83 39.72 14.76
N THR A 82 11.98 41.05 14.67
CA THR A 82 12.35 41.91 15.81
C THR A 82 11.20 42.07 16.81
N GLU A 83 9.95 42.19 16.35
CA GLU A 83 8.74 42.17 17.19
C GLU A 83 8.63 40.85 17.98
N LEU A 84 8.97 39.71 17.35
CA LEU A 84 9.00 38.39 17.99
C LEU A 84 10.13 38.26 19.01
N LEU A 85 11.35 38.71 18.68
CA LEU A 85 12.48 38.70 19.63
C LEU A 85 12.23 39.63 20.84
N ALA A 86 11.68 40.83 20.62
CA ALA A 86 11.32 41.75 21.70
C ALA A 86 10.18 41.20 22.58
N ALA A 87 9.24 40.45 22.00
CA ALA A 87 8.24 39.71 22.76
C ALA A 87 8.86 38.62 23.67
N LEU A 88 9.85 37.88 23.16
CA LEU A 88 10.57 36.85 23.92
C LEU A 88 11.45 37.45 25.04
N ASP A 89 12.23 38.50 24.76
CA ASP A 89 13.07 39.15 25.78
C ASP A 89 12.24 39.90 26.84
N GLY A 90 11.06 40.43 26.48
CA GLY A 90 10.11 41.03 27.41
C GLY A 90 9.58 40.06 28.50
N LEU A 91 9.67 38.74 28.26
CA LEU A 91 9.39 37.70 29.26
C LEU A 91 10.55 37.55 30.26
N LYS A 92 11.81 37.62 29.77
CA LYS A 92 13.03 37.46 30.58
C LYS A 92 13.17 38.58 31.62
N VAL A 93 12.93 39.84 31.22
CA VAL A 93 13.08 41.01 32.11
C VAL A 93 12.16 40.92 33.35
N LYS A 94 10.96 40.36 33.21
CA LYS A 94 10.00 40.17 34.32
C LYS A 94 10.37 39.04 35.31
N SER A 95 11.45 38.29 35.07
CA SER A 95 11.82 37.09 35.86
C SER A 95 12.95 37.31 36.89
N ARG A 96 13.62 38.46 36.87
CA ARG A 96 14.69 38.81 37.81
C ARG A 96 14.16 39.46 39.08
N ASP A 97 14.67 38.97 40.22
CA ASP A 97 14.52 39.61 41.52
C ASP A 97 15.40 40.89 41.62
N ARG A 98 15.15 41.77 42.60
CA ARG A 98 16.04 42.92 42.90
C ARG A 98 17.46 42.47 43.32
N THR A 99 17.62 41.20 43.67
CA THR A 99 18.90 40.54 43.97
C THR A 99 19.54 39.79 42.78
N GLY A 100 18.93 39.83 41.59
CA GLY A 100 19.53 39.35 40.33
C GLY A 100 19.39 37.85 40.02
N TRP A 101 18.99 37.01 40.98
CA TRP A 101 18.78 35.58 40.77
C TRP A 101 17.51 35.25 39.94
N PRO A 102 17.53 34.18 39.13
CA PRO A 102 16.37 33.76 38.32
C PRO A 102 15.37 32.96 39.15
N ARG A 103 14.08 33.36 39.14
CA ARG A 103 13.02 32.59 39.80
C ARG A 103 12.62 31.37 38.96
N LYS A 104 12.52 30.19 39.58
CA LYS A 104 11.92 29.01 38.94
C LYS A 104 10.44 29.29 38.64
N TRP A 105 10.05 29.13 37.38
CA TRP A 105 8.72 29.49 36.86
C TRP A 105 7.62 28.62 37.49
N LYS A 106 6.50 29.24 37.88
CA LYS A 106 5.29 28.53 38.36
C LYS A 106 4.15 28.44 37.32
N SER A 107 4.24 29.20 36.23
CA SER A 107 3.44 29.03 35.00
C SER A 107 4.01 29.91 33.88
N ILE A 108 4.58 29.31 32.83
CA ILE A 108 5.05 30.06 31.63
C ILE A 108 3.85 30.65 30.87
N ARG A 109 2.71 29.93 30.86
CA ARG A 109 1.45 30.33 30.23
C ARG A 109 0.97 31.72 30.68
N GLN A 110 1.15 32.06 31.96
CA GLN A 110 0.73 33.35 32.50
C GLN A 110 1.64 34.52 32.10
N ALA A 111 2.92 34.27 31.81
CA ALA A 111 3.82 35.27 31.23
C ALA A 111 3.46 35.51 29.76
N LEU A 112 3.31 34.45 28.96
CA LEU A 112 2.91 34.52 27.56
C LEU A 112 1.55 35.22 27.38
N LYS A 113 0.57 34.96 28.25
CA LYS A 113 -0.75 35.66 28.25
C LYS A 113 -0.70 37.17 28.46
N THR A 114 0.44 37.75 28.85
CA THR A 114 0.63 39.21 28.95
C THR A 114 1.48 39.81 27.83
N VAL A 115 1.82 39.02 26.82
CA VAL A 115 2.64 39.44 25.66
C VAL A 115 1.94 39.06 24.35
N TRP A 116 1.57 37.79 24.19
CA TRP A 116 0.67 37.34 23.14
C TRP A 116 -0.78 37.42 23.63
N HIS A 117 -1.56 38.29 22.99
CA HIS A 117 -3.02 38.17 22.95
C HIS A 117 -3.39 37.55 21.60
N GLU A 118 -4.53 36.86 21.55
CA GLU A 118 -5.01 36.11 20.39
C GLU A 118 -5.10 37.00 19.14
N ASP A 119 -5.64 38.21 19.28
CA ASP A 119 -5.66 39.26 18.25
C ASP A 119 -4.26 39.61 17.69
N ARG A 120 -3.22 39.59 18.53
CA ARG A 120 -1.85 39.89 18.09
C ARG A 120 -1.24 38.74 17.31
N ILE A 121 -1.58 37.49 17.64
CA ILE A 121 -1.14 36.32 16.87
C ILE A 121 -1.84 36.30 15.52
N ALA A 122 -3.17 36.40 15.48
CA ALA A 122 -3.94 36.47 14.23
C ALA A 122 -3.49 37.65 13.33
N LYS A 123 -3.15 38.80 13.93
CA LYS A 123 -2.62 39.96 13.21
C LYS A 123 -1.17 39.81 12.75
N LEU A 124 -0.36 38.96 13.40
CA LEU A 124 0.99 38.60 12.93
C LEU A 124 0.91 37.55 11.80
N GLU A 125 0.08 36.52 11.92
CA GLU A 125 -0.16 35.55 10.84
C GLU A 125 -0.76 36.25 9.60
N SER A 126 -1.77 37.12 9.76
CA SER A 126 -2.31 37.91 8.65
C SER A 126 -1.32 38.92 8.05
N ARG A 127 -0.28 39.33 8.79
CA ARG A 127 0.83 40.15 8.24
C ARG A 127 1.82 39.27 7.46
N LEU A 128 2.19 38.10 7.98
CA LEU A 128 3.07 37.14 7.32
C LEU A 128 2.43 36.60 6.04
N ASP A 129 1.18 36.16 6.08
CA ASP A 129 0.48 35.61 4.91
C ASP A 129 0.22 36.68 3.84
N ARG A 130 -0.04 37.94 4.24
CA ARG A 130 -0.11 39.05 3.28
C ARG A 130 1.24 39.38 2.66
N CYS A 131 2.35 39.22 3.38
CA CYS A 131 3.69 39.28 2.79
C CYS A 131 3.94 38.08 1.86
N ARG A 132 3.44 36.87 2.19
CA ARG A 132 3.50 35.67 1.35
C ARG A 132 2.76 35.88 0.03
N GLN A 133 1.51 36.35 0.10
CA GLN A 133 0.66 36.65 -1.05
C GLN A 133 1.26 37.75 -1.93
N GLN A 134 1.73 38.86 -1.35
CA GLN A 134 2.35 39.94 -2.11
C GLN A 134 3.73 39.55 -2.69
N MET A 135 4.51 38.70 -2.02
CA MET A 135 5.71 38.10 -2.62
C MET A 135 5.35 37.17 -3.78
N THR A 136 4.32 36.33 -3.64
CA THR A 136 3.85 35.43 -4.70
C THR A 136 3.39 36.23 -5.93
N PHE A 137 2.64 37.32 -5.72
CA PHE A 137 2.24 38.24 -6.79
C PHE A 137 3.45 38.92 -7.46
N ASN A 138 4.39 39.47 -6.67
CA ASN A 138 5.57 40.16 -7.21
C ASN A 138 6.61 39.20 -7.83
N ILE A 139 6.56 37.91 -7.50
CA ILE A 139 7.27 36.83 -8.19
C ILE A 139 6.58 36.56 -9.53
N LEU A 140 5.26 36.35 -9.56
CA LEU A 140 4.50 36.12 -10.79
C LEU A 140 4.62 37.28 -11.80
N GLU A 141 4.53 38.53 -11.35
CA GLU A 141 4.74 39.70 -12.20
C GLU A 141 6.21 39.79 -12.69
N GLY A 142 7.17 39.49 -11.80
CA GLY A 142 8.60 39.43 -12.13
C GLY A 142 9.00 38.28 -13.07
N LEU A 143 8.22 37.20 -13.12
CA LEU A 143 8.36 36.07 -14.05
C LEU A 143 7.77 36.36 -15.44
N SER A 144 7.03 37.46 -15.60
CA SER A 144 6.42 37.87 -16.89
C SER A 144 7.42 38.48 -17.89
N ARG A 145 8.72 38.20 -17.72
CA ARG A 145 9.78 38.44 -18.71
C ARG A 145 10.78 37.26 -18.73
N PRO A 146 11.30 36.87 -19.90
CA PRO A 146 12.04 35.62 -20.06
C PRO A 146 13.44 35.64 -19.42
N ALA A 147 13.93 34.43 -19.17
CA ALA A 147 15.31 34.08 -18.77
C ALA A 147 15.76 34.48 -17.34
N ILE A 148 15.29 33.72 -16.35
CA ILE A 148 16.24 33.20 -15.35
C ILE A 148 17.07 32.12 -16.06
N THR A 149 18.38 32.34 -16.23
CA THR A 149 19.31 31.34 -16.78
C THR A 149 19.59 30.24 -15.76
N LEU A 150 18.57 29.43 -15.46
CA LEU A 150 18.73 28.17 -14.75
C LEU A 150 19.74 27.30 -15.52
N ASN A 151 20.63 26.63 -14.80
CA ASN A 151 21.59 25.71 -15.43
C ASN A 151 20.80 24.66 -16.23
N ARG A 152 21.01 24.62 -17.55
CA ARG A 152 20.28 23.75 -18.50
C ARG A 152 20.27 22.28 -18.06
N ASN A 153 21.33 21.82 -17.40
CA ASN A 153 21.45 20.46 -16.88
C ASN A 153 20.55 20.23 -15.64
N ARG A 154 20.35 21.23 -14.77
CA ARG A 154 19.41 21.13 -13.63
C ARG A 154 17.96 21.06 -14.11
N VAL A 155 17.60 21.86 -15.12
CA VAL A 155 16.25 21.83 -15.72
C VAL A 155 16.00 20.48 -16.40
N PHE A 156 16.98 19.99 -17.19
CA PHE A 156 16.87 18.70 -17.88
C PHE A 156 16.75 17.49 -16.95
N GLU A 157 17.46 17.46 -15.80
CA GLU A 157 17.26 16.39 -14.81
C GLU A 157 15.95 16.56 -14.02
N ALA A 158 15.46 17.79 -13.81
CA ALA A 158 14.13 18.01 -13.24
C ALA A 158 13.02 17.50 -14.17
N GLU A 159 13.11 17.76 -15.49
CA GLU A 159 12.18 17.25 -16.51
C GLU A 159 12.13 15.71 -16.49
N LYS A 160 13.30 15.06 -16.46
CA LYS A 160 13.38 13.59 -16.32
C LYS A 160 12.80 13.10 -15.00
N ASN A 161 13.00 13.81 -13.90
CA ASN A 161 12.50 13.39 -12.59
C ASN A 161 10.97 13.51 -12.49
N VAL A 162 10.36 14.52 -13.11
CA VAL A 162 8.90 14.61 -13.25
C VAL A 162 8.34 13.48 -14.13
N ILE A 163 8.96 13.17 -15.28
CA ILE A 163 8.56 12.01 -16.10
C ILE A 163 8.74 10.70 -15.30
N ARG A 164 9.80 10.56 -14.50
CA ARG A 164 10.03 9.38 -13.65
C ARG A 164 8.96 9.23 -12.57
N SER A 165 8.60 10.31 -11.86
CA SER A 165 7.63 10.24 -10.75
C SER A 165 6.19 10.01 -11.21
N LEU A 166 5.87 10.24 -12.49
CA LEU A 166 4.58 9.81 -13.06
C LEU A 166 4.48 8.27 -13.19
N ARG A 167 5.59 7.53 -13.27
CA ARG A 167 5.57 6.06 -13.45
C ARG A 167 5.39 5.32 -12.12
N PHE A 168 4.43 4.41 -12.07
CA PHE A 168 4.29 3.41 -10.99
C PHE A 168 4.64 2.00 -11.47
N ARG A 169 4.96 1.10 -10.53
CA ARG A 169 5.53 -0.24 -10.78
C ARG A 169 4.67 -1.11 -11.70
N GLU A 170 3.35 -0.98 -11.62
CA GLU A 170 2.37 -1.85 -12.27
C GLU A 170 1.77 -1.24 -13.56
N MET A 171 2.32 -0.11 -14.04
CA MET A 171 1.80 0.62 -15.20
C MET A 171 1.72 -0.25 -16.47
N ASP A 172 2.75 -1.08 -16.71
CA ASP A 172 2.86 -1.95 -17.90
C ASP A 172 2.28 -3.38 -17.64
N ASP A 173 1.86 -3.66 -16.41
CA ASP A 173 1.65 -5.01 -15.87
C ASP A 173 0.32 -5.63 -16.31
N ARG A 174 -0.69 -4.82 -16.65
CA ARG A 174 -1.97 -5.27 -17.22
C ARG A 174 -1.83 -5.64 -18.68
N GLU A 175 -1.24 -4.78 -19.50
CA GLU A 175 -1.28 -4.95 -20.95
C GLU A 175 -0.51 -6.19 -21.39
N SER A 176 0.66 -6.44 -20.79
CA SER A 176 1.46 -7.65 -21.02
C SER A 176 0.66 -8.95 -20.84
N ARG A 177 -0.26 -9.00 -19.86
CA ARG A 177 -1.14 -10.15 -19.57
C ARG A 177 -2.30 -10.32 -20.57
N ILE A 178 -2.65 -9.30 -21.36
CA ILE A 178 -3.69 -9.41 -22.39
C ILE A 178 -3.17 -10.34 -23.50
N SER A 179 -3.87 -11.47 -23.69
CA SER A 179 -3.59 -12.43 -24.76
C SER A 179 -3.54 -11.74 -26.12
N LYS A 180 -2.53 -12.06 -26.94
CA LYS A 180 -2.47 -11.60 -28.35
C LYS A 180 -3.67 -12.14 -29.14
N ALA A 181 -4.19 -11.35 -30.08
CA ALA A 181 -5.25 -11.79 -30.98
C ALA A 181 -4.80 -13.00 -31.82
N HIS A 182 -5.73 -13.88 -32.20
CA HIS A 182 -5.45 -14.95 -33.15
C HIS A 182 -5.14 -14.33 -34.52
N GLN A 183 -4.19 -14.91 -35.28
CA GLN A 183 -3.64 -14.31 -36.51
C GLN A 183 -4.68 -14.00 -37.60
N GLU A 184 -5.89 -14.55 -37.48
CA GLU A 184 -6.97 -14.41 -38.45
C GLU A 184 -8.20 -13.66 -37.94
N THR A 185 -8.22 -13.17 -36.70
CA THR A 185 -9.36 -12.43 -36.11
C THR A 185 -9.18 -10.91 -36.23
N PHE A 186 -10.26 -10.16 -36.00
CA PHE A 186 -10.36 -8.68 -36.01
C PHE A 186 -9.99 -7.96 -37.31
N LYS A 187 -9.47 -8.65 -38.33
CA LYS A 187 -9.12 -8.10 -39.66
C LYS A 187 -10.26 -7.33 -40.34
N TRP A 188 -11.52 -7.60 -39.98
CA TRP A 188 -12.71 -6.90 -40.47
C TRP A 188 -12.86 -5.46 -39.93
N ILE A 189 -12.20 -5.06 -38.83
CA ILE A 189 -12.38 -3.74 -38.19
C ILE A 189 -11.99 -2.56 -39.10
N TYR A 190 -11.06 -2.81 -40.03
CA TYR A 190 -10.60 -1.85 -41.06
C TYR A 190 -11.38 -1.95 -42.39
N SER A 191 -12.38 -2.83 -42.47
CA SER A 191 -13.17 -3.07 -43.69
C SER A 191 -14.47 -2.25 -43.68
N ASN A 192 -14.83 -1.68 -44.83
CA ASN A 192 -16.15 -1.08 -45.00
C ASN A 192 -17.21 -2.20 -45.05
N PRO A 193 -18.31 -2.12 -44.27
CA PRO A 193 -19.41 -3.09 -44.32
C PRO A 193 -19.97 -3.24 -45.73
N ARG A 194 -20.07 -4.49 -46.21
CA ARG A 194 -20.61 -4.81 -47.55
C ARG A 194 -22.14 -4.97 -47.59
N HIS A 195 -22.82 -4.77 -46.47
CA HIS A 195 -24.26 -4.99 -46.33
C HIS A 195 -24.97 -3.72 -45.89
N GLN A 196 -25.77 -3.15 -46.80
CA GLN A 196 -26.62 -1.97 -46.54
C GLN A 196 -27.90 -2.32 -45.75
N ASN A 197 -28.12 -3.60 -45.43
CA ASN A 197 -29.40 -4.15 -44.96
C ASN A 197 -29.34 -4.74 -43.53
N ASP A 198 -28.31 -4.44 -42.73
CA ASP A 198 -28.29 -4.82 -41.31
C ASP A 198 -29.12 -3.81 -40.48
N PRO A 199 -30.17 -4.23 -39.75
CA PRO A 199 -30.95 -3.34 -38.90
C PRO A 199 -30.15 -2.69 -37.76
N HIS A 200 -29.04 -3.29 -37.32
CA HIS A 200 -28.22 -2.81 -36.20
C HIS A 200 -27.19 -1.74 -36.62
N GLN A 201 -27.67 -0.71 -37.34
CA GLN A 201 -26.95 0.47 -37.85
C GLN A 201 -25.52 0.67 -37.31
N ILE A 202 -24.51 0.25 -38.09
CA ILE A 202 -23.12 0.70 -37.90
C ILE A 202 -23.05 2.18 -38.30
N ARG A 203 -23.37 3.08 -37.37
CA ARG A 203 -23.55 4.53 -37.64
C ARG A 203 -22.28 5.22 -38.15
N SER A 204 -21.11 4.73 -37.76
CA SER A 204 -19.85 4.96 -38.46
C SER A 204 -18.90 3.79 -38.20
N THR A 205 -18.01 3.50 -39.15
CA THR A 205 -17.03 2.43 -39.01
C THR A 205 -15.84 2.91 -38.19
N PHE A 206 -15.14 1.99 -37.51
CA PHE A 206 -13.90 2.33 -36.80
C PHE A 206 -12.87 2.97 -37.74
N ARG A 207 -12.74 2.43 -38.96
CA ARG A 207 -11.91 3.03 -40.01
C ARG A 207 -12.32 4.49 -40.32
N ALA A 208 -13.60 4.77 -40.52
CA ALA A 208 -14.07 6.14 -40.80
C ALA A 208 -13.78 7.08 -39.62
N PHE A 209 -13.93 6.60 -38.38
CA PHE A 209 -13.54 7.35 -37.19
C PHE A 209 -12.04 7.67 -37.14
N LEU A 210 -11.15 6.77 -37.60
CA LEU A 210 -9.73 7.09 -37.73
C LEU A 210 -9.46 8.11 -38.85
N GLU A 211 -10.07 7.92 -40.03
CA GLU A 211 -9.77 8.71 -41.25
C GLU A 211 -10.46 10.09 -41.32
N GLN A 212 -11.53 10.35 -40.54
CA GLN A 212 -12.23 11.63 -40.56
C GLN A 212 -11.41 12.77 -39.93
N SER A 213 -11.60 14.00 -40.40
CA SER A 213 -11.04 15.26 -39.84
C SER A 213 -11.38 15.44 -38.36
N ASP A 214 -12.57 14.99 -37.97
CA ASP A 214 -13.18 15.34 -36.70
C ASP A 214 -12.68 14.40 -35.58
N GLY A 215 -12.43 14.98 -34.41
CA GLY A 215 -12.06 14.23 -33.21
C GLY A 215 -13.27 13.53 -32.58
N GLY A 216 -13.20 13.31 -31.28
CA GLY A 216 -14.30 12.77 -30.48
C GLY A 216 -14.10 11.33 -30.03
N ILE A 217 -15.20 10.70 -29.60
CA ILE A 217 -15.22 9.38 -28.96
C ILE A 217 -15.71 8.30 -29.93
N TYR A 218 -15.03 7.16 -29.94
CA TYR A 218 -15.51 5.89 -30.48
C TYR A 218 -15.61 4.85 -29.37
N TRP A 219 -16.80 4.26 -29.18
CA TRP A 219 -17.09 3.37 -28.06
C TRP A 219 -17.21 1.90 -28.47
N ILE A 220 -16.38 1.03 -27.90
CA ILE A 220 -16.35 -0.42 -28.14
C ILE A 220 -17.01 -1.15 -26.95
N THR A 221 -18.22 -1.66 -27.19
CA THR A 221 -19.08 -2.28 -26.17
C THR A 221 -19.40 -3.76 -26.47
N GLY A 222 -20.09 -4.42 -25.55
CA GLY A 222 -20.61 -5.78 -25.70
C GLY A 222 -20.35 -6.74 -24.53
N LYS A 223 -20.92 -7.95 -24.63
CA LYS A 223 -20.93 -9.01 -23.59
C LYS A 223 -19.54 -9.24 -22.94
N PRO A 224 -19.49 -9.60 -21.64
CA PRO A 224 -18.26 -10.07 -21.00
C PRO A 224 -17.65 -11.26 -21.78
N GLY A 225 -16.32 -11.34 -21.87
CA GLY A 225 -15.64 -12.43 -22.57
C GLY A 225 -15.73 -12.41 -24.11
N SER A 226 -16.30 -11.35 -24.72
CA SER A 226 -16.37 -11.18 -26.19
C SER A 226 -15.04 -10.79 -26.86
N GLY A 227 -14.00 -10.47 -26.08
CA GLY A 227 -12.65 -10.16 -26.59
C GLY A 227 -12.30 -8.67 -26.67
N LYS A 228 -13.03 -7.76 -26.01
CA LYS A 228 -12.77 -6.30 -26.03
C LYS A 228 -11.31 -5.94 -25.76
N SER A 229 -10.72 -6.33 -24.62
CA SER A 229 -9.32 -6.06 -24.30
C SER A 229 -8.34 -6.60 -25.36
N THR A 230 -8.65 -7.75 -25.96
CA THR A 230 -7.85 -8.36 -27.04
C THR A 230 -7.94 -7.54 -28.33
N LEU A 231 -9.12 -6.99 -28.66
CA LEU A 231 -9.28 -6.04 -29.77
C LEU A 231 -8.56 -4.71 -29.46
N MET A 232 -8.72 -4.16 -28.26
CA MET A 232 -8.08 -2.90 -27.84
C MET A 232 -6.55 -2.98 -27.94
N LYS A 233 -5.94 -4.04 -27.40
CA LYS A 233 -4.50 -4.29 -27.55
C LYS A 233 -4.09 -4.52 -29.00
N TYR A 234 -4.90 -5.24 -29.79
CA TYR A 234 -4.67 -5.43 -31.22
C TYR A 234 -4.67 -4.10 -31.98
N LEU A 235 -5.64 -3.22 -31.72
CA LEU A 235 -5.73 -1.91 -32.37
C LEU A 235 -4.52 -1.03 -32.06
N MET A 236 -4.06 -1.00 -30.80
CA MET A 236 -2.88 -0.23 -30.39
C MET A 236 -1.57 -0.77 -31.01
N HIS A 237 -1.53 -2.05 -31.38
CA HIS A 237 -0.34 -2.75 -31.90
C HIS A 237 -0.51 -3.19 -33.37
N ASN A 238 -1.27 -2.45 -34.17
CA ASN A 238 -1.45 -2.74 -35.59
C ASN A 238 -1.15 -1.52 -36.46
N ASP A 239 -0.19 -1.67 -37.36
CA ASP A 239 0.26 -0.65 -38.31
C ASP A 239 -0.91 0.00 -39.08
N ARG A 240 -2.00 -0.74 -39.33
CA ARG A 240 -3.19 -0.23 -40.03
C ARG A 240 -3.94 0.84 -39.25
N THR A 241 -3.93 0.79 -37.92
CA THR A 241 -4.51 1.85 -37.08
C THR A 241 -3.81 3.17 -37.37
N PHE A 242 -2.47 3.15 -37.38
CA PHE A 242 -1.65 4.31 -37.68
C PHE A 242 -1.79 4.74 -39.15
N GLN A 243 -1.70 3.83 -40.13
CA GLN A 243 -1.97 4.08 -41.57
C GLN A 243 -3.36 4.68 -41.91
N HIS A 244 -4.30 4.68 -40.96
CA HIS A 244 -5.57 5.40 -41.05
C HIS A 244 -5.57 6.72 -40.24
N LEU A 245 -4.85 6.82 -39.12
CA LEU A 245 -4.61 8.04 -38.36
C LEU A 245 -3.66 9.03 -39.06
N ASP A 246 -2.68 8.57 -39.84
CA ASP A 246 -1.82 9.39 -40.71
C ASP A 246 -2.66 10.27 -41.68
N ARG A 247 -3.88 9.80 -42.00
CA ARG A 247 -4.86 10.50 -42.86
C ARG A 247 -5.71 11.52 -42.12
N TRP A 248 -5.69 11.51 -40.79
CA TRP A 248 -6.23 12.56 -39.94
C TRP A 248 -5.14 13.56 -39.51
N GLU A 249 -3.87 13.13 -39.50
CA GLU A 249 -2.71 14.00 -39.25
C GLU A 249 -2.60 15.09 -40.32
N GLN A 250 -2.43 14.69 -41.60
CA GLN A 250 -2.37 15.46 -42.88
C GLN A 250 -1.60 16.80 -42.95
N GLU A 251 -1.68 17.68 -41.95
CA GLU A 251 -0.95 18.96 -41.83
C GLU A 251 -0.36 19.19 -40.41
N SER A 252 -0.54 18.24 -39.48
CA SER A 252 -0.19 18.36 -38.05
C SER A 252 1.23 17.86 -37.72
N GLU A 253 1.81 18.31 -36.59
CA GLU A 253 3.05 17.73 -36.07
C GLU A 253 2.79 16.42 -35.30
N GLU A 254 3.46 15.34 -35.73
CA GLU A 254 3.68 14.04 -35.06
C GLU A 254 2.62 13.63 -34.01
N LEU A 255 1.70 12.79 -34.47
CA LEU A 255 0.67 12.09 -33.71
C LEU A 255 1.19 11.49 -32.40
N ILE A 256 0.64 11.97 -31.28
CA ILE A 256 0.92 11.45 -29.94
C ILE A 256 -0.10 10.38 -29.58
N SER A 257 0.37 9.18 -29.24
CA SER A 257 -0.50 8.04 -28.91
C SER A 257 -0.26 7.50 -27.50
N SER A 258 -1.33 7.29 -26.74
CA SER A 258 -1.26 6.71 -25.40
C SER A 258 -2.36 5.66 -25.22
N SER A 259 -2.10 4.62 -24.44
CA SER A 259 -3.11 3.63 -24.07
C SER A 259 -3.06 3.25 -22.60
N PHE A 260 -4.25 3.03 -22.04
CA PHE A 260 -4.45 2.56 -20.68
C PHE A 260 -5.46 1.41 -20.67
N TYR A 261 -5.25 0.48 -19.74
CA TYR A 261 -6.07 -0.71 -19.60
C TYR A 261 -6.36 -0.88 -18.12
N PHE A 262 -7.60 -0.66 -17.70
CA PHE A 262 -8.01 -0.94 -16.34
C PHE A 262 -7.94 -2.46 -16.08
N TRP A 263 -7.78 -2.84 -14.81
CA TRP A 263 -7.68 -4.23 -14.37
C TRP A 263 -8.19 -4.38 -12.95
N ASN A 264 -9.43 -4.83 -12.78
CA ASN A 264 -10.11 -4.96 -11.48
C ASN A 264 -9.51 -6.03 -10.51
N SER A 265 -8.33 -6.54 -10.84
CA SER A 265 -7.64 -7.69 -10.23
C SER A 265 -6.18 -7.35 -9.91
N GLY A 266 -5.89 -6.06 -9.68
CA GLY A 266 -4.57 -5.53 -9.41
C GLY A 266 -4.56 -4.50 -8.28
N MET A 267 -3.54 -3.65 -8.27
CA MET A 267 -3.36 -2.60 -7.27
C MET A 267 -4.21 -1.37 -7.61
N ASP A 268 -4.48 -0.50 -6.63
CA ASP A 268 -5.39 0.65 -6.75
C ASP A 268 -5.12 1.53 -7.98
N MET A 269 -3.85 1.79 -8.32
CA MET A 269 -3.46 2.57 -9.51
C MET A 269 -3.78 1.91 -10.86
N GLN A 270 -4.11 0.62 -10.90
CA GLN A 270 -4.64 -0.06 -12.11
C GLN A 270 -6.18 0.01 -12.19
N MET A 271 -6.80 0.65 -11.20
CA MET A 271 -8.25 0.76 -11.01
C MET A 271 -8.70 2.22 -10.81
N SER A 272 -7.80 3.19 -10.60
CA SER A 272 -8.13 4.60 -10.32
C SER A 272 -7.98 5.55 -11.51
N VAL A 273 -8.61 6.73 -11.41
CA VAL A 273 -8.52 7.80 -12.42
C VAL A 273 -7.13 8.45 -12.43
N GLU A 274 -6.48 8.58 -11.27
CA GLU A 274 -5.10 9.05 -11.15
C GLU A 274 -4.12 8.13 -11.91
N GLY A 275 -4.31 6.81 -11.83
CA GLY A 275 -3.51 5.84 -12.56
C GLY A 275 -3.69 5.91 -14.07
N LEU A 276 -4.92 6.12 -14.54
CA LEU A 276 -5.21 6.44 -15.94
C LEU A 276 -4.46 7.71 -16.37
N LEU A 277 -4.66 8.83 -15.68
CA LEU A 277 -4.08 10.12 -16.05
C LEU A 277 -2.55 10.10 -15.99
N GLN A 278 -1.95 9.54 -14.93
CA GLN A 278 -0.50 9.34 -14.83
C GLN A 278 0.05 8.52 -15.99
N THR A 279 -0.64 7.46 -16.44
CA THR A 279 -0.18 6.63 -17.55
C THR A 279 -0.29 7.35 -18.90
N ILE A 280 -1.41 8.02 -19.16
CA ILE A 280 -1.60 8.79 -20.40
C ILE A 280 -0.60 9.93 -20.50
N LEU A 281 -0.37 10.68 -19.41
CA LEU A 281 0.65 11.73 -19.31
C LEU A 281 2.06 11.18 -19.46
N TYR A 282 2.40 10.09 -18.76
CA TYR A 282 3.73 9.46 -18.83
C TYR A 282 4.08 9.04 -20.26
N GLN A 283 3.13 8.42 -20.97
CA GLN A 283 3.33 7.96 -22.34
C GLN A 283 3.40 9.14 -23.33
N ALA A 284 2.51 10.14 -23.22
CA ALA A 284 2.50 11.30 -24.09
C ALA A 284 3.77 12.16 -23.96
N LEU A 285 4.18 12.46 -22.72
CA LEU A 285 5.39 13.24 -22.43
C LEU A 285 6.70 12.50 -22.75
N LYS A 286 6.62 11.19 -23.05
CA LYS A 286 7.75 10.39 -23.54
C LYS A 286 7.96 10.49 -25.05
N GLN A 287 6.90 10.79 -25.80
CA GLN A 287 6.94 11.05 -27.24
C GLN A 287 7.30 12.52 -27.54
N LEU A 288 6.92 13.44 -26.64
CA LEU A 288 7.16 14.87 -26.79
C LEU A 288 8.56 15.33 -26.33
N PRO A 289 9.06 16.49 -26.81
CA PRO A 289 10.31 17.08 -26.34
C PRO A 289 10.28 17.37 -24.83
N SER A 290 11.33 16.97 -24.10
CA SER A 290 11.37 17.10 -22.62
C SER A 290 11.16 18.52 -22.11
N SER A 291 11.47 19.53 -22.93
CA SER A 291 11.21 20.93 -22.61
C SER A 291 9.75 21.21 -22.27
N LEU A 292 8.78 20.55 -22.91
CA LEU A 292 7.36 20.79 -22.66
C LEU A 292 6.93 20.34 -21.25
N VAL A 293 7.70 19.46 -20.58
CA VAL A 293 7.45 19.06 -19.18
C VAL A 293 7.51 20.26 -18.24
N ARG A 294 8.34 21.28 -18.53
CA ARG A 294 8.41 22.52 -17.73
C ARG A 294 7.24 23.46 -17.98
N GLU A 295 6.54 23.30 -19.08
CA GLU A 295 5.35 24.08 -19.44
C GLU A 295 4.10 23.41 -18.86
N VAL A 296 4.04 22.07 -18.85
CA VAL A 296 2.98 21.31 -18.17
C VAL A 296 3.10 21.43 -16.64
N PHE A 297 4.28 21.19 -16.06
CA PHE A 297 4.51 21.13 -14.60
C PHE A 297 5.51 22.19 -14.08
N PRO A 298 5.28 23.49 -14.30
CA PRO A 298 6.25 24.54 -13.95
C PRO A 298 6.60 24.54 -12.46
N ALA A 299 5.63 24.33 -11.57
CA ALA A 299 5.83 24.32 -10.13
C ALA A 299 6.77 23.19 -9.67
N ARG A 300 6.58 21.95 -10.15
CA ARG A 300 7.47 20.83 -9.79
C ARG A 300 8.86 20.98 -10.38
N ILE A 301 8.98 21.53 -11.59
CA ILE A 301 10.30 21.86 -12.16
C ILE A 301 11.01 22.93 -11.35
N GLU A 302 10.32 23.96 -10.86
CA GLU A 302 10.93 24.97 -9.97
C GLU A 302 11.36 24.36 -8.63
N VAL A 303 10.51 23.55 -7.99
CA VAL A 303 10.83 22.83 -6.74
C VAL A 303 12.07 21.94 -6.92
N LEU A 304 12.10 21.07 -7.93
CA LEU A 304 13.25 20.21 -8.21
C LEU A 304 14.51 21.01 -8.61
N CYS A 305 14.36 22.10 -9.36
CA CYS A 305 15.46 22.98 -9.72
C CYS A 305 16.07 23.69 -8.50
N LEU A 306 15.28 24.04 -7.48
CA LEU A 306 15.75 24.66 -6.25
C LEU A 306 16.29 23.60 -5.26
N PHE A 307 15.44 22.66 -4.87
CA PHE A 307 15.61 21.76 -3.71
C PHE A 307 16.17 20.37 -4.05
N ARG A 308 16.42 20.05 -5.34
CA ARG A 308 16.81 18.71 -5.88
C ARG A 308 15.73 17.65 -5.82
N GLU A 309 14.91 17.66 -4.78
CA GLU A 309 13.94 16.61 -4.45
C GLU A 309 12.52 17.19 -4.33
N ASP A 310 11.53 16.37 -4.66
CA ASP A 310 10.11 16.66 -4.47
C ASP A 310 9.45 15.38 -3.94
N TYR A 311 8.92 15.47 -2.71
CA TYR A 311 8.26 14.37 -2.00
C TYR A 311 6.73 14.49 -2.03
N THR A 312 6.17 15.46 -2.77
CA THR A 312 4.72 15.65 -2.82
C THR A 312 4.08 14.58 -3.72
N PRO A 313 3.05 13.84 -3.24
CA PRO A 313 2.34 12.89 -4.09
C PRO A 313 1.61 13.60 -5.23
N TRP A 314 1.28 12.88 -6.29
CA TRP A 314 0.39 13.39 -7.34
C TRP A 314 -1.04 13.51 -6.81
N THR A 315 -1.78 14.50 -7.31
CA THR A 315 -3.21 14.67 -6.98
C THR A 315 -4.05 14.64 -8.25
N LEU A 316 -5.29 14.13 -8.15
CA LEU A 316 -6.22 14.03 -9.29
C LEU A 316 -6.37 15.37 -10.04
N ALA A 317 -6.57 16.47 -9.31
CA ALA A 317 -6.75 17.80 -9.89
C ALA A 317 -5.49 18.31 -10.61
N GLU A 318 -4.29 18.02 -10.09
CA GLU A 318 -3.03 18.36 -10.76
C GLU A 318 -2.84 17.57 -12.06
N LEU A 319 -3.14 16.27 -12.03
CA LEU A 319 -3.05 15.38 -13.19
C LEU A 319 -4.07 15.73 -14.27
N GLU A 320 -5.31 16.05 -13.87
CA GLU A 320 -6.36 16.50 -14.79
C GLU A 320 -5.97 17.83 -15.43
N GLN A 321 -5.58 18.83 -14.62
CA GLN A 321 -5.12 20.13 -15.13
C GLN A 321 -3.92 19.97 -16.08
N ALA A 322 -2.97 19.08 -15.75
CA ALA A 322 -1.80 18.80 -16.59
C ALA A 322 -2.19 18.19 -17.95
N LEU A 323 -3.12 17.21 -17.98
CA LEU A 323 -3.58 16.61 -19.23
C LEU A 323 -4.37 17.60 -20.09
N ARG A 324 -5.25 18.40 -19.48
CA ARG A 324 -5.95 19.49 -20.16
C ARG A 324 -4.96 20.48 -20.76
N LYS A 325 -4.02 20.99 -19.97
CA LYS A 325 -3.01 21.96 -20.41
C LYS A 325 -2.13 21.43 -21.55
N LEU A 326 -1.76 20.14 -21.48
CA LEU A 326 -0.98 19.48 -22.52
C LEU A 326 -1.74 19.46 -23.87
N VAL A 327 -3.00 19.02 -23.85
CA VAL A 327 -3.81 18.80 -25.08
C VAL A 327 -4.40 20.10 -25.63
N LEU A 328 -4.76 21.06 -24.76
CA LEU A 328 -5.50 22.26 -25.14
C LEU A 328 -4.61 23.51 -25.31
N ASP A 329 -3.63 23.70 -24.41
CA ASP A 329 -2.89 24.97 -24.32
C ASP A 329 -1.47 24.90 -24.93
N ILE A 330 -0.78 23.77 -24.75
CA ILE A 330 0.66 23.61 -25.10
C ILE A 330 0.85 22.95 -26.47
N CYS A 331 -0.01 22.00 -26.84
CA CYS A 331 0.06 21.28 -28.12
C CYS A 331 -1.22 21.43 -28.98
N PRO A 332 -1.78 22.65 -29.16
CA PRO A 332 -3.09 22.83 -29.81
C PRO A 332 -3.12 22.41 -31.28
N ASP A 333 -1.96 22.36 -31.97
CA ASP A 333 -1.85 21.98 -33.38
C ASP A 333 -1.48 20.50 -33.58
N ARG A 334 -1.33 19.72 -32.49
CA ARG A 334 -0.95 18.29 -32.52
C ARG A 334 -2.15 17.37 -32.41
N LYS A 335 -2.06 16.19 -33.04
CA LYS A 335 -3.07 15.13 -32.92
C LYS A 335 -2.76 14.19 -31.75
N PHE A 336 -3.77 13.89 -30.96
CA PHE A 336 -3.73 12.96 -29.83
C PHE A 336 -4.69 11.78 -30.05
N PHE A 337 -4.19 10.56 -29.96
CA PHE A 337 -5.00 9.34 -29.98
C PHE A 337 -4.86 8.59 -28.65
N PHE A 338 -5.91 8.59 -27.83
CA PHE A 338 -5.92 7.86 -26.56
C PHE A 338 -6.85 6.65 -26.61
N LEU A 339 -6.36 5.50 -26.18
CA LEU A 339 -7.06 4.22 -26.21
C LEU A 339 -7.22 3.67 -24.77
N ILE A 340 -8.46 3.59 -24.28
CA ILE A 340 -8.75 3.28 -22.86
C ILE A 340 -9.69 2.06 -22.78
N ASP A 341 -9.17 0.93 -22.32
CA ASP A 341 -9.92 -0.33 -22.16
C ASP A 341 -10.41 -0.54 -20.71
N GLY A 342 -11.69 -0.91 -20.57
CA GLY A 342 -12.27 -1.32 -19.31
C GLY A 342 -12.75 -0.19 -18.41
N LEU A 343 -13.46 0.83 -18.93
CA LEU A 343 -14.00 1.89 -18.05
C LEU A 343 -14.89 1.34 -16.92
N ASP A 344 -15.57 0.20 -17.14
CA ASP A 344 -16.33 -0.54 -16.13
C ASP A 344 -15.47 -1.32 -15.11
N GLU A 345 -14.16 -1.07 -15.08
CA GLU A 345 -13.20 -1.54 -14.07
C GLU A 345 -12.63 -0.42 -13.21
N CYS A 346 -13.00 0.84 -13.46
CA CYS A 346 -12.63 1.95 -12.60
C CYS A 346 -13.33 1.85 -11.24
N THR A 347 -12.55 1.93 -10.17
CA THR A 347 -13.01 2.16 -8.80
C THR A 347 -13.22 3.64 -8.52
N GLY A 348 -14.08 3.95 -7.57
CA GLY A 348 -14.51 5.32 -7.29
C GLY A 348 -15.70 5.70 -8.15
N ASP A 349 -15.81 6.98 -8.49
CA ASP A 349 -16.93 7.50 -9.27
C ASP A 349 -16.68 7.37 -10.79
N GLN A 350 -17.55 6.61 -11.46
CA GLN A 350 -17.53 6.42 -12.90
C GLN A 350 -18.19 7.59 -13.65
N GLU A 351 -19.01 8.41 -12.99
CA GLU A 351 -19.59 9.64 -13.57
C GLU A 351 -18.46 10.68 -13.73
N THR A 352 -17.71 10.99 -12.67
CA THR A 352 -16.50 11.85 -12.72
C THR A 352 -15.50 11.41 -13.82
N LEU A 353 -15.17 10.12 -13.93
CA LEU A 353 -14.30 9.62 -15.01
C LEU A 353 -14.87 9.95 -16.40
N THR A 354 -16.18 9.77 -16.57
CA THR A 354 -16.83 9.93 -17.87
C THR A 354 -16.99 11.41 -18.23
N ASP A 355 -17.24 12.28 -17.26
CA ASP A 355 -17.28 13.74 -17.42
C ASP A 355 -15.91 14.29 -17.83
N ILE A 356 -14.81 13.86 -17.19
CA ILE A 356 -13.44 14.24 -17.57
C ILE A 356 -13.16 13.87 -19.05
N LEU A 357 -13.55 12.66 -19.47
CA LEU A 357 -13.35 12.21 -20.86
C LEU A 357 -14.25 12.95 -21.86
N LEU A 358 -15.50 13.25 -21.49
CA LEU A 358 -16.44 14.00 -22.32
C LEU A 358 -16.02 15.46 -22.49
N ASP A 359 -15.61 16.15 -21.42
CA ASP A 359 -15.21 17.55 -21.48
C ASP A 359 -13.85 17.73 -22.17
N LEU A 360 -12.87 16.85 -21.91
CA LEU A 360 -11.60 16.85 -22.66
C LEU A 360 -11.84 16.59 -24.16
N SER A 361 -12.71 15.63 -24.49
CA SER A 361 -13.12 15.34 -25.88
C SER A 361 -13.88 16.49 -26.55
N SER A 362 -14.57 17.33 -25.78
CA SER A 362 -15.35 18.45 -26.33
C SER A 362 -14.50 19.71 -26.46
N SER A 363 -13.61 19.95 -25.49
CA SER A 363 -12.65 21.06 -25.48
C SER A 363 -11.58 20.93 -26.56
N ALA A 364 -11.09 19.70 -26.83
CA ALA A 364 -10.02 19.44 -27.80
C ALA A 364 -10.48 19.37 -29.27
N GLY A 365 -11.79 19.44 -29.54
CA GLY A 365 -12.35 19.54 -30.89
C GLY A 365 -11.84 18.49 -31.88
N SER A 366 -11.16 18.94 -32.94
CA SER A 366 -10.61 18.10 -34.02
C SER A 366 -9.20 17.53 -33.75
N ASN A 367 -8.66 17.71 -32.54
CA ASN A 367 -7.29 17.33 -32.19
C ASN A 367 -7.17 16.08 -31.30
N LEU A 368 -8.28 15.62 -30.71
CA LEU A 368 -8.31 14.43 -29.86
C LEU A 368 -9.27 13.37 -30.39
N LYS A 369 -8.79 12.13 -30.56
CA LYS A 369 -9.60 10.94 -30.77
C LYS A 369 -9.48 10.02 -29.56
N LEU A 370 -10.61 9.68 -28.94
CA LEU A 370 -10.71 8.74 -27.83
C LEU A 370 -11.31 7.42 -28.31
N CYS A 371 -10.56 6.32 -28.23
CA CYS A 371 -11.07 4.97 -28.40
C CYS A 371 -11.35 4.39 -27.01
N LEU A 372 -12.62 4.24 -26.63
CA LEU A 372 -13.04 3.84 -25.28
C LEU A 372 -13.70 2.45 -25.32
N ALA A 373 -13.43 1.57 -24.35
CA ALA A 373 -14.13 0.29 -24.26
C ALA A 373 -14.68 -0.01 -22.85
N SER A 374 -15.91 -0.54 -22.81
CA SER A 374 -16.56 -0.96 -21.55
C SER A 374 -17.67 -1.99 -21.77
N ARG A 375 -18.30 -2.48 -20.71
CA ARG A 375 -19.59 -3.20 -20.75
C ARG A 375 -20.73 -2.25 -21.14
N PRO A 376 -21.82 -2.76 -21.74
CA PRO A 376 -23.07 -2.03 -21.87
C PRO A 376 -23.72 -1.93 -20.48
N TRP A 377 -23.29 -0.93 -19.71
CA TRP A 377 -23.94 -0.48 -18.49
C TRP A 377 -24.61 0.86 -18.77
N THR A 378 -25.74 1.13 -18.11
CA THR A 378 -26.62 2.27 -18.42
C THR A 378 -25.89 3.61 -18.37
N ASN A 379 -24.95 3.80 -17.43
CA ASN A 379 -24.14 5.02 -17.35
C ASN A 379 -23.30 5.27 -18.62
N PHE A 380 -22.64 4.24 -19.17
CA PHE A 380 -21.88 4.36 -20.41
C PHE A 380 -22.78 4.44 -21.66
N GLU A 381 -23.94 3.75 -21.66
CA GLU A 381 -24.93 3.86 -22.74
C GLU A 381 -25.55 5.27 -22.83
N ASP A 382 -25.74 5.93 -21.69
CA ASP A 382 -26.31 7.28 -21.60
C ASP A 382 -25.26 8.36 -21.89
N ALA A 383 -24.05 8.22 -21.35
CA ALA A 383 -22.97 9.20 -21.55
C ALA A 383 -22.37 9.17 -22.97
N PHE A 384 -22.22 7.98 -23.58
CA PHE A 384 -21.76 7.84 -24.97
C PHE A 384 -22.91 7.78 -25.99
N ARG A 385 -24.14 8.13 -25.56
CA ARG A 385 -25.34 8.15 -26.40
C ARG A 385 -25.11 9.02 -27.65
N GLY A 386 -25.33 8.42 -28.82
CA GLY A 386 -25.16 9.10 -30.11
C GLY A 386 -23.72 9.22 -30.62
N LYS A 387 -22.70 8.83 -29.84
CA LYS A 387 -21.32 8.73 -30.33
C LYS A 387 -21.16 7.51 -31.27
N PRO A 388 -20.19 7.55 -32.21
CA PRO A 388 -19.70 6.37 -32.92
C PRO A 388 -19.48 5.17 -31.98
N ASN A 389 -20.01 4.00 -32.33
CA ASN A 389 -19.88 2.82 -31.47
C ASN A 389 -19.93 1.48 -32.21
N LEU A 390 -19.45 0.45 -31.52
CA LEU A 390 -19.25 -0.92 -31.99
C LEU A 390 -19.71 -1.90 -30.89
N MET A 391 -20.71 -2.73 -31.18
CA MET A 391 -21.08 -3.83 -30.28
C MET A 391 -20.41 -5.14 -30.70
N LEU A 392 -19.22 -5.39 -30.14
CA LEU A 392 -18.25 -6.39 -30.63
C LEU A 392 -18.83 -7.80 -30.81
N HIS A 393 -19.67 -8.24 -29.87
CA HIS A 393 -20.19 -9.61 -29.86
C HIS A 393 -21.17 -9.95 -31.00
N HIS A 394 -21.68 -8.96 -31.76
CA HIS A 394 -22.42 -9.22 -32.99
C HIS A 394 -21.49 -9.48 -34.19
N LEU A 395 -20.25 -8.97 -34.16
CA LEU A 395 -19.31 -9.03 -35.29
C LEU A 395 -18.25 -10.14 -35.14
N THR A 396 -18.14 -10.78 -33.97
CA THR A 396 -17.18 -11.85 -33.71
C THR A 396 -17.57 -13.22 -34.28
N VAL A 397 -18.79 -13.44 -34.79
CA VAL A 397 -19.28 -14.79 -35.20
C VAL A 397 -18.38 -15.44 -36.26
N GLY A 398 -18.06 -14.75 -37.35
CA GLY A 398 -17.19 -15.28 -38.40
C GLY A 398 -15.72 -15.41 -37.99
N ASP A 399 -15.29 -14.71 -36.94
CA ASP A 399 -13.97 -14.86 -36.32
C ASP A 399 -13.93 -16.06 -35.36
N ILE A 400 -15.04 -16.33 -34.66
CA ILE A 400 -15.27 -17.50 -33.81
C ILE A 400 -15.25 -18.78 -34.66
N GLU A 401 -15.99 -18.84 -35.77
CA GLU A 401 -15.95 -19.96 -36.71
C GLU A 401 -14.52 -20.27 -37.20
N ARG A 402 -13.76 -19.21 -37.54
CA ARG A 402 -12.39 -19.33 -38.04
C ARG A 402 -11.43 -19.82 -36.95
N TYR A 403 -11.56 -19.31 -35.73
CA TYR A 403 -10.81 -19.79 -34.56
C TYR A 403 -11.13 -21.26 -34.22
N ILE A 404 -12.41 -21.66 -34.25
CA ILE A 404 -12.81 -23.07 -34.04
C ILE A 404 -12.16 -23.93 -35.13
N ARG A 405 -12.28 -23.53 -36.40
CA ARG A 405 -11.72 -24.26 -37.55
C ARG A 405 -10.20 -24.43 -37.45
N SER A 406 -9.44 -23.35 -37.25
CA SER A 406 -7.97 -23.41 -37.14
C SER A 406 -7.53 -24.31 -35.98
N THR A 407 -8.16 -24.14 -34.82
CA THR A 407 -7.85 -24.89 -33.59
C THR A 407 -8.22 -26.37 -33.72
N PHE A 408 -9.34 -26.69 -34.37
CA PHE A 408 -9.75 -28.07 -34.64
C PHE A 408 -8.86 -28.74 -35.70
N HIS A 409 -8.51 -28.08 -36.81
CA HIS A 409 -7.65 -28.67 -37.85
C HIS A 409 -6.24 -29.02 -37.34
N GLY A 410 -5.75 -28.32 -36.31
CA GLY A 410 -4.51 -28.67 -35.61
C GLY A 410 -4.57 -30.02 -34.86
N SER A 411 -5.76 -30.52 -34.51
CA SER A 411 -5.95 -31.77 -33.77
C SER A 411 -5.95 -33.00 -34.69
N PRO A 412 -5.16 -34.05 -34.38
CA PRO A 412 -5.25 -35.33 -35.08
C PRO A 412 -6.65 -35.96 -35.01
N GLY A 413 -7.27 -35.97 -33.82
CA GLY A 413 -8.59 -36.60 -33.61
C GLY A 413 -9.73 -35.88 -34.33
N TYR A 414 -9.62 -34.56 -34.55
CA TYR A 414 -10.57 -33.85 -35.41
C TYR A 414 -10.34 -34.18 -36.89
N ARG A 415 -9.09 -34.24 -37.36
CA ARG A 415 -8.80 -34.61 -38.77
C ARG A 415 -9.24 -36.04 -39.09
N GLU A 416 -9.16 -36.96 -38.15
CA GLU A 416 -9.75 -38.31 -38.28
C GLU A 416 -11.29 -38.24 -38.35
N LEU A 417 -11.93 -37.45 -37.47
CA LEU A 417 -13.37 -37.25 -37.51
C LEU A 417 -13.85 -36.60 -38.82
N GLU A 418 -13.11 -35.64 -39.37
CA GLU A 418 -13.41 -34.95 -40.62
C GLU A 418 -13.21 -35.85 -41.84
N ALA A 419 -12.19 -36.71 -41.83
CA ALA A 419 -12.00 -37.73 -42.86
C ALA A 419 -13.07 -38.84 -42.84
N ARG A 420 -13.57 -39.20 -41.65
CA ARG A 420 -14.60 -40.24 -41.48
C ARG A 420 -16.03 -39.72 -41.65
N GLU A 421 -16.30 -38.50 -41.19
CA GLU A 421 -17.65 -37.91 -41.03
C GLU A 421 -17.67 -36.40 -41.37
N PRO A 422 -17.31 -35.98 -42.60
CA PRO A 422 -17.10 -34.57 -42.94
C PRO A 422 -18.34 -33.69 -42.71
N GLN A 423 -19.55 -34.24 -42.91
CA GLN A 423 -20.79 -33.51 -42.65
C GLN A 423 -21.02 -33.22 -41.16
N TYR A 424 -20.64 -34.15 -40.26
CA TYR A 424 -20.75 -33.91 -38.82
C TYR A 424 -19.65 -32.96 -38.34
N ALA A 425 -18.42 -33.14 -38.81
CA ALA A 425 -17.30 -32.26 -38.49
C ALA A 425 -17.60 -30.79 -38.85
N ALA A 426 -18.15 -30.53 -40.04
CA ALA A 426 -18.60 -29.19 -40.44
C ALA A 426 -19.78 -28.66 -39.60
N ARG A 427 -20.81 -29.49 -39.32
CA ARG A 427 -21.95 -29.08 -38.47
C ARG A 427 -21.51 -28.74 -37.04
N LEU A 428 -20.55 -29.48 -36.48
CA LEU A 428 -20.03 -29.27 -35.14
C LEU A 428 -19.42 -27.87 -34.98
N ILE A 429 -18.70 -27.36 -35.98
CA ILE A 429 -18.16 -25.98 -35.96
C ILE A 429 -19.32 -24.97 -35.86
N ASN A 430 -20.35 -25.13 -36.70
CA ASN A 430 -21.48 -24.20 -36.77
C ASN A 430 -22.38 -24.27 -35.51
N GLU A 431 -22.62 -25.47 -34.96
CA GLU A 431 -23.35 -25.66 -33.70
C GLU A 431 -22.64 -24.95 -32.52
N ILE A 432 -21.30 -24.99 -32.46
CA ILE A 432 -20.50 -24.28 -31.45
C ILE A 432 -20.54 -22.76 -31.69
N ALA A 433 -20.33 -22.31 -32.93
CA ALA A 433 -20.27 -20.88 -33.25
C ALA A 433 -21.59 -20.16 -32.97
N ALA A 434 -22.72 -20.76 -33.34
CA ALA A 434 -24.04 -20.22 -33.06
C ALA A 434 -24.33 -20.16 -31.54
N LYS A 435 -24.01 -21.25 -30.81
CA LYS A 435 -24.27 -21.36 -29.37
C LYS A 435 -23.37 -20.47 -28.49
N ALA A 436 -22.30 -19.93 -29.05
CA ALA A 436 -21.39 -19.01 -28.36
C ALA A 436 -21.92 -17.58 -28.20
N GLU A 437 -22.93 -17.17 -28.99
CA GLU A 437 -23.54 -15.83 -28.95
C GLU A 437 -22.52 -14.65 -28.94
N GLY A 438 -21.38 -14.81 -29.63
CA GLY A 438 -20.29 -13.83 -29.70
C GLY A 438 -19.27 -13.85 -28.57
N VAL A 439 -19.38 -14.77 -27.61
CA VAL A 439 -18.54 -14.85 -26.40
C VAL A 439 -17.31 -15.73 -26.62
N PHE A 440 -16.20 -15.13 -27.05
CA PHE A 440 -14.93 -15.82 -27.31
C PHE A 440 -14.40 -16.68 -26.15
N LEU A 441 -14.57 -16.23 -24.90
CA LEU A 441 -14.15 -17.01 -23.72
C LEU A 441 -14.88 -18.36 -23.62
N TRP A 442 -16.17 -18.39 -23.94
CA TRP A 442 -16.98 -19.60 -23.97
C TRP A 442 -16.44 -20.58 -25.02
N VAL A 443 -16.13 -20.06 -26.22
CA VAL A 443 -15.55 -20.85 -27.32
C VAL A 443 -14.22 -21.48 -26.90
N ARG A 444 -13.30 -20.72 -26.30
CA ARG A 444 -12.00 -21.22 -25.79
C ARG A 444 -12.19 -22.38 -24.80
N LEU A 445 -13.20 -22.34 -23.94
CA LEU A 445 -13.51 -23.39 -22.98
C LEU A 445 -14.15 -24.63 -23.62
N VAL A 446 -15.15 -24.44 -24.50
CA VAL A 446 -15.87 -25.53 -25.17
C VAL A 446 -15.00 -26.26 -26.18
N VAL A 447 -14.25 -25.54 -27.01
CA VAL A 447 -13.28 -26.11 -27.96
C VAL A 447 -12.25 -26.96 -27.20
N ARG A 448 -11.71 -26.47 -26.07
CA ARG A 448 -10.77 -27.24 -25.23
C ARG A 448 -11.40 -28.51 -24.66
N SER A 449 -12.66 -28.46 -24.22
CA SER A 449 -13.41 -29.61 -23.70
C SER A 449 -13.69 -30.68 -24.78
N LEU A 450 -13.95 -30.25 -26.01
CA LEU A 450 -14.17 -31.14 -27.16
C LEU A 450 -12.86 -31.73 -27.69
N LEU A 451 -11.78 -30.96 -27.72
CA LEU A 451 -10.43 -31.46 -28.08
C LEU A 451 -9.99 -32.61 -27.20
N VAL A 452 -10.27 -32.58 -25.89
CA VAL A 452 -10.01 -33.70 -24.98
C VAL A 452 -10.85 -34.94 -25.37
N GLY A 453 -12.14 -34.76 -25.69
CA GLY A 453 -12.97 -35.86 -26.17
C GLY A 453 -12.46 -36.47 -27.49
N LEU A 454 -12.11 -35.62 -28.46
CA LEU A 454 -11.54 -36.02 -29.75
C LEU A 454 -10.20 -36.75 -29.59
N THR A 455 -9.36 -36.34 -28.64
CA THR A 455 -8.09 -37.01 -28.31
C THR A 455 -8.31 -38.37 -27.65
N ASN A 456 -9.39 -38.51 -26.88
CA ASN A 456 -9.77 -39.76 -26.20
C ASN A 456 -10.59 -40.72 -27.10
N GLY A 457 -10.92 -40.35 -28.34
CA GLY A 457 -11.76 -41.15 -29.22
C GLY A 457 -13.26 -41.14 -28.88
N ASP A 458 -13.77 -40.09 -28.23
CA ASP A 458 -15.20 -39.90 -27.95
C ASP A 458 -16.04 -40.08 -29.24
N ARG A 459 -17.12 -40.86 -29.15
CA ARG A 459 -18.06 -41.06 -30.26
C ARG A 459 -18.82 -39.76 -30.57
N ILE A 460 -19.28 -39.62 -31.80
CA ILE A 460 -20.17 -38.53 -32.30
C ILE A 460 -21.29 -38.20 -31.30
N ILE A 461 -21.98 -39.22 -30.78
CA ILE A 461 -23.09 -39.05 -29.84
C ILE A 461 -22.66 -38.48 -28.48
N ASP A 462 -21.42 -38.70 -28.07
CA ASP A 462 -20.89 -38.23 -26.79
C ASP A 462 -20.28 -36.84 -26.93
N LEU A 463 -19.62 -36.54 -28.06
CA LEU A 463 -19.27 -35.18 -28.48
C LEU A 463 -20.51 -34.28 -28.58
N ARG A 464 -21.60 -34.76 -29.20
CA ARG A 464 -22.87 -34.00 -29.27
C ARG A 464 -23.44 -33.75 -27.88
N LYS A 465 -23.53 -34.77 -27.02
CA LYS A 465 -23.94 -34.59 -25.61
C LYS A 465 -23.07 -33.57 -24.85
N ARG A 466 -21.76 -33.45 -25.16
CA ARG A 466 -20.90 -32.40 -24.57
C ARG A 466 -21.35 -31.01 -25.01
N VAL A 467 -21.69 -30.80 -26.29
CA VAL A 467 -22.23 -29.53 -26.82
C VAL A 467 -23.63 -29.24 -26.25
N ASP A 468 -24.55 -30.19 -26.37
CA ASP A 468 -25.95 -30.07 -25.95
C ASP A 468 -26.05 -29.63 -24.48
N ARG A 469 -25.41 -30.40 -23.59
CA ARG A 469 -25.42 -30.19 -22.14
C ARG A 469 -24.62 -28.98 -21.67
N THR A 470 -23.97 -28.23 -22.55
CA THR A 470 -23.20 -27.04 -22.16
C THR A 470 -24.09 -25.79 -22.26
N PRO A 471 -24.29 -25.04 -21.17
CA PRO A 471 -25.01 -23.75 -21.18
C PRO A 471 -24.37 -22.75 -22.14
N SER A 472 -25.11 -21.78 -22.69
CA SER A 472 -24.50 -20.67 -23.47
C SER A 472 -23.96 -19.56 -22.58
N ASN A 473 -24.54 -19.32 -21.41
CA ASN A 473 -24.01 -18.38 -20.42
C ASN A 473 -22.69 -18.89 -19.79
N LEU A 474 -21.74 -17.98 -19.57
CA LEU A 474 -20.48 -18.23 -18.87
C LEU A 474 -20.69 -18.63 -17.40
N GLU A 475 -21.64 -18.03 -16.69
CA GLU A 475 -21.86 -18.28 -15.26
C GLU A 475 -22.35 -19.72 -15.02
N ASP A 476 -23.33 -20.17 -15.80
CA ASP A 476 -23.78 -21.56 -15.78
C ASP A 476 -22.69 -22.54 -16.25
N LEU A 477 -21.86 -22.14 -17.22
CA LEU A 477 -20.70 -22.93 -17.64
C LEU A 477 -19.68 -23.06 -16.49
N PHE A 478 -19.37 -21.99 -15.75
CA PHE A 478 -18.48 -22.04 -14.60
C PHE A 478 -19.08 -22.86 -13.45
N ARG A 479 -20.37 -22.67 -13.12
CA ARG A 479 -21.09 -23.48 -12.13
C ARG A 479 -21.07 -24.97 -12.51
N LYS A 480 -21.27 -25.32 -13.79
CA LYS A 480 -21.11 -26.68 -14.33
C LYS A 480 -19.67 -27.20 -14.28
N MET A 481 -18.66 -26.37 -14.57
CA MET A 481 -17.25 -26.76 -14.48
C MET A 481 -16.87 -27.12 -13.04
N LEU A 482 -17.26 -26.29 -12.07
CA LEU A 482 -17.06 -26.55 -10.64
C LEU A 482 -17.85 -27.78 -10.16
N ALA A 483 -19.14 -27.85 -10.44
CA ALA A 483 -20.02 -28.95 -9.98
C ALA A 483 -19.72 -30.32 -10.62
N SER A 484 -18.95 -30.37 -11.71
CA SER A 484 -18.46 -31.61 -12.32
C SER A 484 -17.08 -32.05 -11.80
N MET A 485 -16.63 -31.54 -10.65
CA MET A 485 -15.42 -32.00 -9.98
C MET A 485 -15.69 -33.14 -9.00
N GLU A 486 -14.68 -33.99 -8.80
CA GLU A 486 -14.62 -34.89 -7.65
C GLU A 486 -14.61 -34.05 -6.34
N PRO A 487 -15.32 -34.45 -5.27
CA PRO A 487 -15.42 -33.64 -4.05
C PRO A 487 -14.06 -33.25 -3.44
N GLN A 488 -13.07 -34.14 -3.51
CA GLN A 488 -11.70 -33.86 -3.05
C GLN A 488 -11.01 -32.76 -3.89
N TYR A 489 -11.30 -32.69 -5.19
CA TYR A 489 -10.73 -31.68 -6.07
C TYR A 489 -11.46 -30.34 -5.95
N LEU A 490 -12.77 -30.35 -5.67
CA LEU A 490 -13.54 -29.15 -5.36
C LEU A 490 -13.08 -28.51 -4.03
N GLN A 491 -12.85 -29.31 -2.98
CA GLN A 491 -12.24 -28.86 -1.72
C GLN A 491 -10.88 -28.18 -1.98
N HIS A 492 -9.98 -28.86 -2.69
CA HIS A 492 -8.65 -28.33 -2.96
C HIS A 492 -8.69 -27.09 -3.87
N ALA A 493 -9.59 -27.04 -4.86
CA ALA A 493 -9.81 -25.85 -5.66
C ALA A 493 -10.31 -24.68 -4.80
N SER A 494 -11.16 -24.93 -3.81
CA SER A 494 -11.64 -23.91 -2.87
C SER A 494 -10.49 -23.27 -2.08
N GLN A 495 -9.57 -24.06 -1.55
CA GLN A 495 -8.37 -23.56 -0.88
C GLN A 495 -7.52 -22.69 -1.82
N LEU A 496 -7.32 -23.11 -3.07
CA LEU A 496 -6.56 -22.35 -4.08
C LEU A 496 -7.27 -21.03 -4.49
N PHE A 497 -8.61 -21.02 -4.59
CA PHE A 497 -9.37 -19.78 -4.81
C PHE A 497 -9.28 -18.84 -3.60
N GLN A 498 -9.33 -19.38 -2.37
CA GLN A 498 -9.20 -18.62 -1.13
C GLN A 498 -7.80 -17.99 -0.99
N ILE A 499 -6.73 -18.75 -1.25
CA ILE A 499 -5.35 -18.22 -1.32
C ILE A 499 -5.27 -17.09 -2.37
N HIS A 500 -5.84 -17.29 -3.56
CA HIS A 500 -5.77 -16.29 -4.63
C HIS A 500 -6.52 -15.00 -4.26
N ARG A 501 -7.72 -15.09 -3.69
CA ARG A 501 -8.53 -13.93 -3.26
C ARG A 501 -7.94 -13.18 -2.06
N ALA A 502 -7.28 -13.89 -1.14
CA ALA A 502 -6.62 -13.26 0.01
C ALA A 502 -5.29 -12.57 -0.35
N SER A 503 -4.68 -12.91 -1.50
CA SER A 503 -3.43 -12.31 -1.93
C SER A 503 -3.61 -10.84 -2.33
N ARG A 504 -2.87 -9.91 -1.72
CA ARG A 504 -2.93 -8.46 -2.05
C ARG A 504 -2.50 -8.16 -3.50
N VAL A 505 -1.64 -9.00 -4.07
CA VAL A 505 -1.20 -9.00 -5.48
C VAL A 505 -1.39 -10.38 -6.08
N SER A 506 -1.50 -10.52 -7.41
CA SER A 506 -1.51 -11.86 -8.04
C SER A 506 -0.24 -12.64 -7.62
N PRO A 507 -0.34 -13.76 -6.88
CA PRO A 507 0.81 -14.43 -6.27
C PRO A 507 1.68 -15.11 -7.35
N THR A 508 2.97 -15.29 -7.08
CA THR A 508 3.84 -16.09 -7.96
C THR A 508 3.48 -17.57 -7.85
N LEU A 509 3.86 -18.38 -8.84
CA LEU A 509 3.75 -19.83 -8.79
C LEU A 509 4.45 -20.41 -7.56
N LEU A 510 5.55 -19.79 -7.10
CA LEU A 510 6.25 -20.20 -5.88
C LEU A 510 5.46 -19.84 -4.61
N THR A 511 4.93 -18.61 -4.51
CA THR A 511 4.06 -18.21 -3.38
C THR A 511 2.85 -19.15 -3.28
N THR A 512 2.16 -19.43 -4.40
CA THR A 512 1.05 -20.39 -4.39
C THR A 512 1.50 -21.82 -4.08
N ALA A 513 2.65 -22.27 -4.59
CA ALA A 513 3.17 -23.62 -4.30
C ALA A 513 3.57 -23.83 -2.83
N PHE A 514 3.90 -22.77 -2.09
CA PHE A 514 4.20 -22.83 -0.66
C PHE A 514 2.98 -22.55 0.24
N ALA A 515 2.00 -21.75 -0.22
CA ALA A 515 0.71 -21.61 0.47
C ALA A 515 -0.17 -22.87 0.36
N ASP A 516 0.16 -23.75 -0.59
CA ASP A 516 -0.42 -25.07 -0.84
C ASP A 516 0.29 -26.22 -0.09
N LEU A 517 1.23 -25.90 0.82
CA LEU A 517 1.86 -26.90 1.69
C LEU A 517 1.11 -27.06 3.01
N GLU A 518 0.96 -28.32 3.42
CA GLU A 518 0.40 -28.71 4.71
C GLU A 518 1.38 -28.38 5.86
N GLU A 519 0.86 -27.95 7.00
CA GLU A 519 1.66 -27.46 8.14
C GLU A 519 2.61 -28.52 8.75
N GLN A 520 2.34 -29.80 8.51
CA GLN A 520 3.09 -30.94 9.06
C GLN A 520 4.43 -31.22 8.33
N ASN A 521 4.86 -30.33 7.40
CA ASN A 521 6.12 -30.47 6.67
C ASN A 521 7.34 -30.06 7.51
N GLU A 522 8.42 -30.86 7.45
CA GLU A 522 9.71 -30.63 8.15
C GLU A 522 10.31 -29.21 7.94
N ALA A 523 9.98 -28.57 6.82
CA ALA A 523 10.36 -27.20 6.48
C ALA A 523 9.96 -26.15 7.54
N PHE A 524 8.87 -26.41 8.29
CA PHE A 524 8.45 -25.52 9.37
C PHE A 524 9.33 -25.62 10.61
N SER A 525 9.91 -26.80 10.90
CA SER A 525 10.81 -27.05 12.03
C SER A 525 12.26 -26.57 11.81
N GLN A 526 12.72 -26.49 10.56
CA GLN A 526 14.10 -26.08 10.23
C GLN A 526 14.27 -24.54 10.27
N LEU A 527 15.40 -24.03 10.75
CA LEU A 527 15.69 -22.58 10.76
C LEU A 527 15.92 -22.02 9.34
N LEU A 528 16.69 -22.75 8.54
CA LEU A 528 16.85 -22.54 7.10
C LEU A 528 16.57 -23.87 6.40
N TRP A 529 15.97 -23.81 5.22
CA TRP A 529 15.59 -24.95 4.39
C TRP A 529 16.04 -24.72 2.95
N PRO A 530 17.36 -24.63 2.68
CA PRO A 530 17.88 -24.28 1.36
C PRO A 530 17.45 -25.33 0.33
N LEU A 531 16.88 -24.86 -0.80
CA LEU A 531 16.46 -25.70 -1.92
C LEU A 531 17.32 -25.41 -3.15
N SER A 532 17.72 -26.46 -3.87
CA SER A 532 18.34 -26.33 -5.19
C SER A 532 17.35 -25.72 -6.21
N ARG A 533 17.87 -25.03 -7.24
CA ARG A 533 17.07 -24.48 -8.36
C ARG A 533 16.08 -25.51 -8.92
N ALA A 534 16.55 -26.75 -9.12
CA ALA A 534 15.73 -27.87 -9.58
C ALA A 534 14.56 -28.22 -8.65
N GLN A 535 14.76 -28.18 -7.31
CA GLN A 535 13.70 -28.44 -6.33
C GLN A 535 12.66 -27.30 -6.26
N ILE A 536 13.05 -26.06 -6.58
CA ILE A 536 12.15 -24.90 -6.67
C ILE A 536 11.33 -25.01 -7.98
N VAL A 537 12.00 -25.19 -9.12
CA VAL A 537 11.37 -25.41 -10.44
C VAL A 537 10.40 -26.61 -10.40
N ALA A 538 10.77 -27.72 -9.76
CA ALA A 538 9.91 -28.89 -9.60
C ALA A 538 8.60 -28.59 -8.83
N ARG A 539 8.65 -27.73 -7.79
CA ARG A 539 7.45 -27.27 -7.06
C ARG A 539 6.56 -26.39 -7.94
N CYS A 540 7.12 -25.42 -8.66
CA CYS A 540 6.37 -24.60 -9.61
C CYS A 540 5.73 -25.44 -10.73
N CYS A 541 6.46 -26.42 -11.28
CA CYS A 541 5.96 -27.40 -12.25
C CYS A 541 4.90 -28.34 -11.67
N HIS A 542 4.92 -28.63 -10.36
CA HIS A 542 3.86 -29.37 -9.68
C HIS A 542 2.61 -28.50 -9.46
N MET A 543 2.76 -27.28 -8.96
CA MET A 543 1.66 -26.33 -8.76
C MET A 543 0.96 -25.96 -10.08
N LYS A 544 1.70 -25.74 -11.18
CA LYS A 544 1.14 -25.57 -12.53
C LYS A 544 0.25 -26.74 -12.96
N ARG A 545 0.55 -27.98 -12.53
CA ARG A 545 -0.28 -29.18 -12.75
C ARG A 545 -1.46 -29.26 -11.78
N LYS A 546 -1.28 -28.88 -10.50
CA LYS A 546 -2.38 -28.75 -9.53
C LYS A 546 -3.43 -27.74 -10.01
N LEU A 547 -3.05 -26.50 -10.33
CA LEU A 547 -3.97 -25.46 -10.83
C LEU A 547 -4.79 -25.93 -12.06
N PHE A 548 -4.14 -26.58 -13.03
CA PHE A 548 -4.86 -27.08 -14.20
C PHE A 548 -5.87 -28.19 -13.86
N SER A 549 -5.51 -29.13 -12.99
CA SER A 549 -6.35 -30.28 -12.64
C SER A 549 -7.39 -30.01 -11.55
N ARG A 550 -7.15 -29.05 -10.65
CA ARG A 550 -8.04 -28.64 -9.56
C ARG A 550 -8.93 -27.48 -9.96
N CYS A 551 -8.36 -26.38 -10.47
CA CYS A 551 -9.17 -25.20 -10.81
C CYS A 551 -9.84 -25.32 -12.20
N LYS A 552 -9.64 -26.42 -12.94
CA LYS A 552 -10.11 -26.64 -14.33
C LYS A 552 -9.78 -25.50 -15.30
N GLY A 553 -8.73 -24.73 -15.00
CA GLY A 553 -8.35 -23.54 -15.76
C GLY A 553 -9.16 -22.27 -15.45
N LEU A 554 -9.94 -22.23 -14.37
CA LEU A 554 -10.54 -20.98 -13.85
C LEU A 554 -9.47 -20.07 -13.20
N LEU A 555 -8.48 -20.67 -12.53
CA LEU A 555 -7.16 -20.07 -12.34
C LEU A 555 -6.22 -20.60 -13.43
N GLU A 556 -5.39 -19.71 -13.98
CA GLU A 556 -4.30 -20.06 -14.89
C GLU A 556 -2.97 -19.39 -14.50
N VAL A 557 -1.89 -19.77 -15.18
CA VAL A 557 -0.55 -19.23 -14.97
C VAL A 557 -0.26 -18.18 -16.04
N ALA A 558 -0.09 -16.95 -15.61
CA ALA A 558 0.33 -15.81 -16.42
C ALA A 558 1.85 -15.85 -16.65
N TYR A 559 2.23 -15.89 -17.92
CA TYR A 559 3.60 -15.67 -18.36
C TYR A 559 3.83 -14.16 -18.41
N HIS A 560 4.51 -13.60 -17.40
CA HIS A 560 5.02 -12.25 -17.53
C HIS A 560 6.16 -12.24 -18.53
N ILE A 561 5.99 -11.45 -19.59
CA ILE A 561 7.12 -10.92 -20.37
C ILE A 561 7.69 -9.76 -19.54
N ILE A 562 8.41 -10.11 -18.47
CA ILE A 562 9.46 -9.21 -17.96
C ILE A 562 10.51 -9.13 -19.07
N ASP A 563 11.22 -7.99 -19.18
CA ASP A 563 12.31 -7.80 -20.15
C ASP A 563 13.21 -9.03 -20.24
N GLU A 564 13.69 -9.35 -21.45
CA GLU A 564 14.49 -10.55 -21.74
C GLU A 564 15.89 -10.46 -21.10
N ASP A 565 15.97 -10.55 -19.77
CA ASP A 565 17.22 -10.70 -19.04
C ASP A 565 17.94 -11.98 -19.51
N PRO A 566 19.08 -11.87 -20.21
CA PRO A 566 19.79 -13.04 -20.73
C PRO A 566 20.45 -13.88 -19.64
N ALA A 567 20.52 -13.37 -18.39
CA ALA A 567 21.07 -14.10 -17.26
C ALA A 567 20.10 -15.10 -16.62
N VAL A 568 18.79 -15.00 -16.88
CA VAL A 568 17.79 -15.93 -16.32
C VAL A 568 17.53 -17.09 -17.28
N GLU A 569 18.17 -18.23 -16.97
CA GLU A 569 17.93 -19.54 -17.60
C GLU A 569 16.43 -19.84 -17.76
N ASP A 570 16.04 -20.34 -18.93
CA ASP A 570 14.63 -20.37 -19.37
C ASP A 570 13.74 -21.28 -18.50
N ASP A 571 14.31 -22.30 -17.86
CA ASP A 571 13.61 -23.20 -16.95
C ASP A 571 13.28 -22.54 -15.59
N TYR A 572 14.15 -21.67 -15.08
CA TYR A 572 13.96 -20.98 -13.80
C TYR A 572 12.90 -19.86 -13.88
N ARG A 573 12.63 -19.33 -15.08
CA ARG A 573 11.60 -18.28 -15.31
C ARG A 573 10.22 -18.64 -14.75
N ILE A 574 9.89 -19.93 -14.66
CA ILE A 574 8.62 -20.43 -14.08
C ILE A 574 8.38 -19.97 -12.64
N VAL A 575 9.44 -19.66 -11.87
CA VAL A 575 9.35 -19.18 -10.49
C VAL A 575 8.68 -17.81 -10.40
N HIS A 576 8.83 -16.97 -11.43
CA HIS A 576 8.33 -15.60 -11.47
C HIS A 576 6.97 -15.45 -12.18
N TYR A 577 6.47 -16.51 -12.84
CA TYR A 577 5.13 -16.51 -13.40
C TYR A 577 4.08 -16.37 -12.29
N ARG A 578 2.98 -15.67 -12.56
CA ARG A 578 1.93 -15.40 -11.56
C ARG A 578 0.69 -16.27 -11.77
N VAL A 579 -0.04 -16.55 -10.70
CA VAL A 579 -1.37 -17.18 -10.74
C VAL A 579 -2.42 -16.08 -10.83
N GLN A 580 -3.38 -16.24 -11.74
CA GLN A 580 -4.49 -15.29 -11.95
C GLN A 580 -5.77 -15.99 -12.36
N TYR A 581 -6.92 -15.33 -12.21
CA TYR A 581 -8.15 -15.72 -12.89
C TYR A 581 -7.97 -15.71 -14.42
N LEU A 582 -8.50 -16.74 -15.11
CA LEU A 582 -8.48 -16.87 -16.59
C LEU A 582 -9.07 -15.65 -17.32
N HIS A 583 -10.06 -15.02 -16.72
CA HIS A 583 -10.71 -13.82 -17.23
C HIS A 583 -11.41 -13.12 -16.07
N ARG A 584 -11.61 -11.80 -16.15
CA ARG A 584 -12.35 -11.04 -15.12
C ARG A 584 -13.73 -11.63 -14.83
N THR A 585 -14.46 -12.12 -15.83
CA THR A 585 -15.77 -12.77 -15.63
C THR A 585 -15.70 -14.01 -14.73
N VAL A 586 -14.53 -14.65 -14.61
CA VAL A 586 -14.30 -15.72 -13.62
C VAL A 586 -14.18 -15.12 -12.21
N LYS A 587 -13.48 -13.99 -12.03
CA LYS A 587 -13.48 -13.24 -10.76
C LYS A 587 -14.89 -12.81 -10.37
N ASP A 588 -15.57 -12.08 -11.28
CA ASP A 588 -16.92 -11.56 -11.09
C ASP A 588 -17.89 -12.65 -10.63
N PHE A 589 -17.80 -13.85 -11.22
CA PHE A 589 -18.61 -15.02 -10.86
C PHE A 589 -18.19 -15.69 -9.54
N LEU A 590 -16.89 -15.95 -9.34
CA LEU A 590 -16.42 -16.67 -8.14
C LEU A 590 -16.62 -15.85 -6.87
N GLU A 591 -16.53 -14.52 -6.97
CA GLU A 591 -16.62 -13.61 -5.82
C GLU A 591 -18.05 -13.13 -5.51
N THR A 592 -19.10 -13.58 -6.24
CA THR A 592 -20.50 -13.35 -5.81
C THR A 592 -20.76 -14.03 -4.45
N PRO A 593 -21.65 -13.49 -3.60
CA PRO A 593 -21.87 -14.05 -2.27
C PRO A 593 -22.32 -15.51 -2.27
N ASP A 594 -23.20 -15.92 -3.19
CA ASP A 594 -23.75 -17.28 -3.24
C ASP A 594 -22.72 -18.31 -3.76
N ILE A 595 -21.96 -17.95 -4.79
CA ILE A 595 -20.89 -18.79 -5.35
C ILE A 595 -19.74 -18.89 -4.37
N TRP A 596 -19.33 -17.79 -3.74
CA TRP A 596 -18.26 -17.80 -2.75
C TRP A 596 -18.62 -18.62 -1.52
N GLU A 597 -19.84 -18.49 -0.98
CA GLU A 597 -20.28 -19.32 0.13
C GLU A 597 -20.30 -20.81 -0.26
N TRP A 598 -20.76 -21.16 -1.46
CA TRP A 598 -20.72 -22.52 -1.98
C TRP A 598 -19.28 -23.06 -2.13
N ILE A 599 -18.35 -22.23 -2.60
CA ILE A 599 -16.92 -22.57 -2.69
C ILE A 599 -16.34 -22.83 -1.30
N VAL A 600 -16.51 -21.91 -0.35
CA VAL A 600 -15.97 -22.07 1.01
C VAL A 600 -16.56 -23.31 1.71
N ARG A 601 -17.86 -23.57 1.53
CA ARG A 601 -18.55 -24.80 2.03
C ARG A 601 -18.03 -26.11 1.44
N ALA A 602 -17.17 -26.10 0.42
CA ALA A 602 -16.49 -27.31 -0.06
C ALA A 602 -15.34 -27.77 0.85
N ASN A 603 -14.87 -26.92 1.78
CA ASN A 603 -13.88 -27.29 2.78
C ASN A 603 -14.51 -28.13 3.89
N ARG A 604 -13.84 -29.25 4.26
CA ARG A 604 -14.26 -30.11 5.38
C ARG A 604 -13.88 -29.57 6.75
N GLU A 605 -12.84 -28.74 6.77
CA GLU A 605 -12.20 -28.17 7.96
C GLU A 605 -11.99 -26.67 7.71
N PRO A 606 -11.95 -25.83 8.75
CA PRO A 606 -11.62 -24.41 8.60
C PRO A 606 -10.27 -24.25 7.90
N PHE A 607 -10.20 -23.31 6.95
CA PHE A 607 -8.99 -23.00 6.20
C PHE A 607 -8.74 -21.50 6.26
N ASP A 608 -7.55 -21.10 6.73
CA ASP A 608 -7.15 -19.70 6.75
C ASP A 608 -6.17 -19.42 5.59
N PRO A 609 -6.63 -18.71 4.52
CA PRO A 609 -5.76 -18.38 3.39
C PRO A 609 -4.70 -17.33 3.73
N ALA A 610 -4.92 -16.49 4.74
CA ALA A 610 -3.93 -15.52 5.20
C ALA A 610 -2.82 -16.21 6.00
N LEU A 611 -3.15 -17.19 6.85
CA LEU A 611 -2.15 -18.02 7.51
C LEU A 611 -1.31 -18.80 6.48
N ALA A 612 -1.95 -19.37 5.45
CA ALA A 612 -1.27 -20.05 4.35
C ALA A 612 -0.31 -19.12 3.56
N LEU A 613 -0.72 -17.87 3.29
CA LEU A 613 0.13 -16.86 2.65
C LEU A 613 1.27 -16.38 3.57
N CYS A 614 0.99 -16.20 4.87
CA CYS A 614 1.99 -15.88 5.89
C CYS A 614 3.09 -16.96 5.93
N MET A 615 2.69 -18.23 6.04
CA MET A 615 3.58 -19.40 5.97
C MET A 615 4.37 -19.46 4.65
N SER A 616 3.74 -19.13 3.52
CA SER A 616 4.42 -19.07 2.22
C SER A 616 5.55 -18.04 2.16
N HIS A 617 5.36 -16.86 2.78
CA HIS A 617 6.40 -15.84 2.86
C HIS A 617 7.51 -16.20 3.85
N LEU A 618 7.19 -16.87 4.98
CA LEU A 618 8.20 -17.49 5.85
C LEU A 618 9.05 -18.54 5.09
N LEU A 619 8.41 -19.46 4.36
CA LEU A 619 9.13 -20.48 3.59
C LEU A 619 10.01 -19.87 2.51
N GLN A 620 9.61 -18.77 1.86
CA GLN A 620 10.43 -18.06 0.89
C GLN A 620 11.68 -17.41 1.51
N LEU A 621 11.65 -17.00 2.78
CA LEU A 621 12.86 -16.63 3.52
C LEU A 621 13.73 -17.85 3.82
N LYS A 622 13.14 -18.96 4.32
CA LYS A 622 13.91 -20.16 4.71
C LYS A 622 14.71 -20.78 3.56
N ILE A 623 14.24 -20.66 2.31
CA ILE A 623 14.96 -21.18 1.14
C ILE A 623 16.09 -20.26 0.63
N MET A 624 16.21 -19.03 1.15
CA MET A 624 17.27 -18.10 0.73
C MET A 624 18.65 -18.63 1.16
N VAL A 625 19.64 -18.45 0.29
CA VAL A 625 21.02 -18.83 0.57
C VAL A 625 21.71 -17.71 1.37
N PRO A 626 22.29 -18.02 2.56
CA PRO A 626 23.08 -17.08 3.35
C PRO A 626 24.19 -16.39 2.55
N GLY A 627 24.49 -15.13 2.87
CA GLY A 627 25.44 -14.29 2.12
C GLY A 627 24.94 -13.78 0.76
N THR A 628 24.09 -14.52 0.03
CA THR A 628 23.55 -14.06 -1.27
C THR A 628 22.21 -13.33 -1.16
N ALA A 629 21.51 -13.45 -0.03
CA ALA A 629 20.24 -12.79 0.21
C ALA A 629 20.42 -11.27 0.39
N THR A 630 19.78 -10.45 -0.44
CA THR A 630 19.82 -8.99 -0.27
C THR A 630 18.92 -8.56 0.88
N ARG A 631 19.32 -7.52 1.62
CA ARG A 631 18.52 -6.99 2.75
C ARG A 631 17.12 -6.54 2.30
N SER A 632 16.99 -6.00 1.09
CA SER A 632 15.70 -5.68 0.47
C SER A 632 14.82 -6.92 0.27
N ALA A 633 15.35 -8.05 -0.21
CA ALA A 633 14.56 -9.28 -0.37
C ALA A 633 14.13 -9.88 0.98
N ILE A 634 14.99 -9.82 2.01
CA ILE A 634 14.64 -10.24 3.37
C ILE A 634 13.48 -9.38 3.90
N LEU A 635 13.60 -8.05 3.78
CA LEU A 635 12.56 -7.11 4.20
C LEU A 635 11.26 -7.30 3.41
N ASP A 636 11.32 -7.52 2.10
CA ASP A 636 10.12 -7.74 1.28
C ASP A 636 9.33 -8.98 1.72
N HIS A 637 9.99 -10.13 1.92
CA HIS A 637 9.27 -11.31 2.38
C HIS A 637 8.83 -11.21 3.85
N ALA A 638 9.61 -10.57 4.73
CA ALA A 638 9.22 -10.34 6.11
C ALA A 638 8.01 -9.40 6.24
N THR A 639 7.99 -8.31 5.47
CA THR A 639 6.87 -7.35 5.44
C THR A 639 5.57 -8.00 4.96
N TRP A 640 5.60 -8.78 3.88
CA TRP A 640 4.45 -9.58 3.45
C TRP A 640 4.02 -10.64 4.47
N CYS A 641 4.97 -11.31 5.13
CA CYS A 641 4.66 -12.29 6.17
C CYS A 641 3.87 -11.64 7.34
N ILE A 642 4.24 -10.42 7.74
CA ILE A 642 3.55 -9.69 8.81
C ILE A 642 2.18 -9.16 8.35
N ASP A 643 2.05 -8.69 7.10
CA ASP A 643 0.76 -8.23 6.55
C ASP A 643 -0.30 -9.34 6.64
N TYR A 644 0.00 -10.53 6.10
CA TYR A 644 -0.91 -11.67 6.16
C TYR A 644 -1.06 -12.24 7.59
N ALA A 645 -0.06 -12.09 8.46
CA ALA A 645 -0.21 -12.45 9.87
C ALA A 645 -1.27 -11.58 10.59
N LYS A 646 -1.49 -10.33 10.18
CA LYS A 646 -2.57 -9.50 10.75
C LYS A 646 -3.95 -10.06 10.44
N ASP A 647 -4.19 -10.40 9.18
CA ASP A 647 -5.49 -10.93 8.74
C ASP A 647 -5.80 -12.27 9.41
N ALA A 648 -4.79 -13.15 9.54
CA ALA A 648 -4.90 -14.45 10.22
C ALA A 648 -5.15 -14.36 11.74
N ALA A 649 -4.84 -13.22 12.38
CA ALA A 649 -5.05 -13.02 13.81
C ALA A 649 -6.52 -13.22 14.24
N ASN A 650 -7.46 -12.97 13.32
CA ASN A 650 -8.89 -13.10 13.56
C ASN A 650 -9.35 -14.56 13.72
N ASN A 651 -8.54 -15.55 13.32
CA ASN A 651 -8.92 -16.97 13.28
C ASN A 651 -8.04 -17.88 14.16
N GLY A 652 -6.82 -17.47 14.56
CA GLY A 652 -5.95 -18.33 15.39
C GLY A 652 -4.64 -17.71 15.89
N GLU A 653 -4.66 -17.14 17.10
CA GLU A 653 -3.50 -16.48 17.75
C GLU A 653 -2.25 -17.38 17.89
N TYR A 654 -2.43 -18.68 18.15
CA TYR A 654 -1.32 -19.60 18.43
C TYR A 654 -0.45 -19.88 17.18
N ALA A 655 -1.09 -20.22 16.05
CA ALA A 655 -0.38 -20.49 14.81
C ALA A 655 0.31 -19.22 14.26
N GLN A 656 -0.38 -18.07 14.32
CA GLN A 656 0.20 -16.76 14.03
C GLN A 656 1.50 -16.52 14.83
N THR A 657 1.47 -16.80 16.13
CA THR A 657 2.63 -16.61 17.03
C THR A 657 3.79 -17.54 16.68
N GLN A 658 3.54 -18.79 16.30
CA GLN A 658 4.61 -19.69 15.83
C GLN A 658 5.27 -19.19 14.54
N VAL A 659 4.47 -18.76 13.55
CA VAL A 659 4.99 -18.29 12.26
C VAL A 659 5.79 -16.99 12.41
N LEU A 660 5.35 -16.06 13.26
CA LEU A 660 6.09 -14.82 13.56
C LEU A 660 7.41 -15.07 14.31
N ASN A 661 7.45 -16.04 15.24
CA ASN A 661 8.71 -16.47 15.88
C ASN A 661 9.67 -17.10 14.86
N GLY A 662 9.15 -17.97 13.98
CA GLY A 662 9.93 -18.57 12.89
C GLY A 662 10.47 -17.52 11.92
N LEU A 663 9.66 -16.52 11.57
CA LEU A 663 10.06 -15.37 10.76
C LEU A 663 11.25 -14.63 11.40
N ASN A 664 11.14 -14.26 12.67
CA ASN A 664 12.18 -13.46 13.31
C ASN A 664 13.52 -14.19 13.38
N ALA A 665 13.51 -15.47 13.73
CA ALA A 665 14.71 -16.30 13.76
C ALA A 665 15.34 -16.45 12.36
N THR A 666 14.51 -16.73 11.33
CA THR A 666 14.96 -16.91 9.93
C THR A 666 15.59 -15.62 9.39
N ALA A 667 14.89 -14.48 9.50
CA ALA A 667 15.35 -13.20 8.98
C ALA A 667 16.61 -12.69 9.71
N THR A 668 16.71 -12.90 11.02
CA THR A 668 17.93 -12.58 11.80
C THR A 668 19.13 -13.41 11.37
N ALA A 669 18.93 -14.72 11.12
CA ALA A 669 20.01 -15.60 10.65
C ALA A 669 20.54 -15.17 9.27
N LEU A 670 19.64 -14.78 8.35
CA LEU A 670 20.02 -14.25 7.03
C LEU A 670 20.75 -12.90 7.16
N ALA A 671 20.23 -11.96 7.96
CA ALA A 671 20.87 -10.65 8.16
C ALA A 671 22.28 -10.75 8.75
N ARG A 672 22.50 -11.65 9.72
CA ARG A 672 23.82 -11.95 10.28
C ARG A 672 24.83 -12.46 9.23
N SER A 673 24.38 -13.35 8.34
CA SER A 673 25.24 -13.92 7.29
C SER A 673 25.76 -12.90 6.27
N PHE A 674 25.17 -11.70 6.22
CA PHE A 674 25.58 -10.62 5.32
C PHE A 674 26.75 -9.80 5.90
N ARG A 675 26.71 -9.44 7.20
CA ARG A 675 27.82 -8.71 7.85
C ARG A 675 29.10 -9.53 7.89
N SER A 676 29.01 -10.82 8.19
CA SER A 676 30.15 -11.75 8.29
C SER A 676 30.85 -12.07 6.95
N GLN A 677 30.52 -11.37 5.87
CA GLN A 677 31.22 -11.43 4.57
C GLN A 677 31.83 -10.08 4.17
N GLN A 678 31.67 -9.02 4.96
CA GLN A 678 32.14 -7.67 4.63
C GLN A 678 33.27 -7.17 5.52
N HIS A 679 33.37 -7.66 6.76
CA HIS A 679 34.41 -7.26 7.73
C HIS A 679 34.97 -8.49 8.48
N GLU A 680 36.30 -8.57 8.61
CA GLU A 680 37.00 -9.63 9.37
C GLU A 680 37.48 -9.16 10.77
N ASP A 681 37.49 -7.85 11.04
CA ASP A 681 37.93 -7.22 12.31
C ASP A 681 36.82 -6.31 12.90
N GLU A 682 35.86 -6.87 13.64
CA GLU A 682 34.85 -6.12 14.42
C GLU A 682 34.62 -6.72 15.82
N SER A 683 33.98 -5.97 16.72
CA SER A 683 34.02 -6.17 18.18
C SER A 683 32.79 -6.86 18.78
N GLU A 684 32.78 -7.08 20.11
CA GLU A 684 31.63 -7.68 20.80
C GLU A 684 30.39 -6.77 20.81
N ASP A 685 30.55 -5.44 20.81
CA ASP A 685 29.43 -4.48 20.78
C ASP A 685 28.70 -4.48 19.42
N ASP A 686 29.42 -4.72 18.31
CA ASP A 686 28.87 -4.72 16.94
C ASP A 686 27.85 -5.85 16.68
N GLN A 687 27.76 -6.82 17.60
CA GLN A 687 26.81 -7.92 17.50
C GLN A 687 25.35 -7.51 17.79
N GLU A 688 25.10 -6.43 18.54
CA GLU A 688 23.72 -5.97 18.81
C GLU A 688 23.03 -5.42 17.56
N GLU A 689 23.75 -4.77 16.64
CA GLU A 689 23.17 -4.22 15.40
C GLU A 689 22.76 -5.29 14.36
N SER A 690 23.02 -6.58 14.63
CA SER A 690 22.90 -7.68 13.67
C SER A 690 21.47 -8.14 13.35
N HIS A 691 20.45 -7.48 13.92
CA HIS A 691 19.04 -7.79 13.67
C HIS A 691 18.56 -7.31 12.29
N TRP A 692 17.53 -7.95 11.73
CA TRP A 692 17.00 -7.60 10.40
C TRP A 692 16.11 -6.35 10.39
N THR A 693 15.62 -5.91 11.56
CA THR A 693 14.78 -4.71 11.71
C THR A 693 15.56 -3.42 11.96
N SER A 694 16.90 -3.48 12.07
CA SER A 694 17.73 -2.34 12.51
C SER A 694 17.56 -1.07 11.66
N ASP A 695 17.36 -1.20 10.34
CA ASP A 695 17.16 -0.06 9.42
C ASP A 695 15.72 0.51 9.47
N VAL A 696 14.78 -0.25 10.04
CA VAL A 696 13.34 0.01 10.01
C VAL A 696 12.86 0.62 11.34
N ILE A 697 13.64 0.42 12.41
CA ILE A 697 13.49 1.07 13.71
C ILE A 697 14.18 2.45 13.64
N PRO A 698 13.67 3.50 14.30
CA PRO A 698 14.34 4.80 14.30
C PRO A 698 15.75 4.69 14.87
N ILE A 699 16.77 5.22 14.18
CA ILE A 699 18.19 5.20 14.63
C ILE A 699 18.36 5.80 16.04
N THR A 700 17.45 6.68 16.47
CA THR A 700 17.50 7.25 17.83
C THR A 700 16.91 6.33 18.91
N ALA A 701 16.14 5.28 18.58
CA ALA A 701 15.45 4.42 19.53
C ALA A 701 16.36 3.29 20.05
N ARG A 702 16.67 3.32 21.35
CA ARG A 702 17.47 2.28 22.00
C ARG A 702 16.54 1.16 22.47
N VAL A 703 16.43 0.07 21.72
CA VAL A 703 15.38 -0.95 21.90
C VAL A 703 15.90 -2.18 22.65
N ALA A 704 15.17 -2.63 23.67
CA ALA A 704 15.54 -3.80 24.47
C ALA A 704 15.15 -5.15 23.84
N ASP A 705 14.17 -5.16 22.93
CA ASP A 705 13.85 -6.25 22.00
C ASP A 705 13.43 -5.59 20.68
N PRO A 706 14.26 -5.64 19.61
CA PRO A 706 13.94 -5.03 18.33
C PRO A 706 12.67 -5.59 17.67
N PHE A 707 12.38 -6.89 17.84
CA PHE A 707 11.24 -7.52 17.19
C PHE A 707 9.93 -7.19 17.90
N LEU A 708 9.88 -7.24 19.24
CA LEU A 708 8.69 -6.81 19.99
C LEU A 708 8.39 -5.33 19.78
N TYR A 709 9.41 -4.47 19.70
CA TYR A 709 9.25 -3.05 19.35
C TYR A 709 8.70 -2.89 17.92
N PHE A 710 9.24 -3.61 16.94
CA PHE A 710 8.74 -3.58 15.56
C PHE A 710 7.30 -4.13 15.43
N MET A 711 6.96 -5.18 16.17
CA MET A 711 5.60 -5.74 16.25
C MET A 711 4.61 -4.79 16.93
N ALA A 712 5.07 -3.96 17.88
CA ALA A 712 4.26 -2.88 18.47
C ALA A 712 3.96 -1.77 17.44
N MET A 713 4.95 -1.29 16.69
CA MET A 713 4.73 -0.33 15.59
C MET A 713 3.78 -0.88 14.51
N CYS A 714 3.92 -2.16 14.15
CA CYS A 714 3.03 -2.85 13.21
C CYS A 714 1.59 -3.05 13.74
N GLY A 715 1.34 -2.83 15.04
CA GLY A 715 0.01 -3.00 15.64
C GLY A 715 -0.39 -4.44 15.97
N MET A 716 0.58 -5.34 16.17
CA MET A 716 0.39 -6.79 16.33
C MET A 716 -0.11 -7.21 17.73
N SER A 717 -1.28 -6.69 18.12
CA SER A 717 -1.84 -6.82 19.48
C SER A 717 -1.95 -8.27 19.99
N GLY A 718 -2.44 -9.22 19.18
CA GLY A 718 -2.54 -10.64 19.58
C GLY A 718 -1.17 -11.29 19.87
N TYR A 719 -0.20 -11.10 18.99
CA TYR A 719 1.18 -11.57 19.18
C TYR A 719 1.82 -11.00 20.47
N LEU A 720 1.60 -9.71 20.74
CA LEU A 720 2.07 -9.06 21.98
C LEU A 720 1.33 -9.58 23.22
N GLN A 721 0.02 -9.87 23.11
CA GLN A 721 -0.77 -10.45 24.18
C GLN A 721 -0.32 -11.87 24.52
N ALA A 722 0.09 -12.67 23.52
CA ALA A 722 0.65 -14.00 23.71
C ALA A 722 2.09 -13.98 24.25
N THR A 723 2.93 -13.05 23.79
CA THR A 723 4.39 -13.07 24.04
C THR A 723 4.81 -12.29 25.30
N LEU A 724 4.17 -11.14 25.59
CA LEU A 724 4.57 -10.31 26.74
C LEU A 724 4.15 -10.94 28.07
N ARG A 725 5.05 -10.92 29.05
CA ARG A 725 4.73 -11.23 30.45
C ARG A 725 3.95 -10.08 31.09
N TYR A 726 3.25 -10.36 32.18
CA TYR A 726 2.69 -9.31 33.01
C TYR A 726 3.82 -8.59 33.74
N ARG A 727 3.86 -7.26 33.63
CA ARG A 727 4.89 -6.34 34.13
C ARG A 727 6.33 -6.71 33.72
N ASP A 728 6.55 -6.85 32.41
CA ASP A 728 7.91 -6.95 31.86
C ASP A 728 8.63 -5.57 31.92
N GLU A 729 9.28 -5.30 33.03
CA GLU A 729 9.89 -4.00 33.35
C GLU A 729 10.95 -3.58 32.31
N ARG A 730 11.67 -4.52 31.68
CA ARG A 730 12.65 -4.23 30.62
C ARG A 730 12.01 -3.65 29.34
N LEU A 731 10.72 -3.86 29.12
CA LEU A 731 10.02 -3.51 27.87
C LEU A 731 8.85 -2.52 28.06
N LEU A 732 8.22 -2.52 29.23
CA LEU A 732 6.98 -1.79 29.50
C LEU A 732 7.16 -0.55 30.38
N ASP A 733 8.15 -0.57 31.27
CA ASP A 733 8.48 0.52 32.21
C ASP A 733 10.00 0.53 32.51
N PRO A 734 10.88 0.64 31.47
CA PRO A 734 12.32 0.46 31.64
C PRO A 734 12.99 1.66 32.31
N ASP A 735 13.89 1.37 33.25
CA ASP A 735 14.85 2.35 33.78
C ASP A 735 15.94 2.67 32.76
N GLY A 736 16.21 3.97 32.55
CA GLY A 736 17.33 4.47 31.74
C GLY A 736 16.97 4.83 30.30
N ASP A 737 17.88 4.53 29.37
CA ASP A 737 17.80 5.02 27.96
C ASP A 737 16.84 4.23 27.06
N VAL A 738 16.40 3.04 27.49
CA VAL A 738 15.63 2.11 26.65
C VAL A 738 14.26 2.70 26.31
N THR A 739 13.87 2.64 25.03
CA THR A 739 12.58 3.13 24.55
C THR A 739 11.46 2.15 24.95
N PRO A 740 10.45 2.57 25.75
CA PRO A 740 9.36 1.69 26.17
C PRO A 740 8.44 1.33 24.98
N LEU A 741 7.91 0.10 24.95
CA LEU A 741 7.06 -0.38 23.84
C LEU A 741 5.84 0.50 23.57
N LEU A 742 5.32 1.22 24.56
CA LEU A 742 4.18 2.12 24.38
C LEU A 742 4.53 3.37 23.54
N PHE A 743 5.77 3.84 23.57
CA PHE A 743 6.22 4.98 22.75
C PHE A 743 6.30 4.61 21.26
N ALA A 744 6.70 3.37 20.94
CA ALA A 744 6.69 2.84 19.58
C ALA A 744 5.33 3.01 18.87
N VAL A 745 4.23 2.89 19.63
CA VAL A 745 2.86 2.94 19.10
C VAL A 745 2.32 4.37 18.97
N VAL A 746 2.81 5.33 19.77
CA VAL A 746 2.28 6.71 19.81
C VAL A 746 3.20 7.77 19.22
N GLU A 747 4.50 7.52 19.16
CA GLU A 747 5.51 8.46 18.63
C GLU A 747 6.07 7.96 17.29
N ASP A 748 6.51 6.70 17.24
CA ASP A 748 7.32 6.19 16.12
C ASP A 748 6.53 5.48 15.00
N TYR A 749 5.24 5.19 15.19
CA TYR A 749 4.43 4.36 14.28
C TYR A 749 4.39 4.83 12.80
N LEU A 750 4.55 6.13 12.54
CA LEU A 750 4.63 6.69 11.17
C LEU A 750 5.98 6.46 10.48
N VAL A 751 7.04 6.06 11.19
CA VAL A 751 8.36 5.78 10.59
C VAL A 751 8.29 4.58 9.64
N LEU A 752 7.24 3.76 9.73
CA LEU A 752 6.95 2.69 8.79
C LEU A 752 6.32 3.17 7.47
N GLU A 753 5.80 4.40 7.38
CA GLU A 753 5.09 4.91 6.19
C GLU A 753 5.98 4.93 4.94
N GLN A 754 7.26 5.27 5.09
CA GLN A 754 8.26 5.19 4.01
C GLN A 754 8.55 3.75 3.51
N TYR A 755 8.21 2.73 4.30
CA TYR A 755 8.32 1.30 3.95
C TYR A 755 6.96 0.68 3.61
N SER A 756 5.88 1.47 3.64
CA SER A 756 4.49 1.01 3.57
C SER A 756 3.98 0.70 2.17
N ASP A 757 4.86 0.71 1.17
CA ASP A 757 4.66 0.61 -0.30
C ASP A 757 3.47 -0.29 -0.73
N ARG A 758 2.25 0.24 -0.58
CA ARG A 758 0.93 -0.42 -0.70
C ARG A 758 0.76 -1.74 0.10
N LYS A 759 1.40 -1.83 1.26
CA LYS A 759 1.30 -2.92 2.26
C LYS A 759 0.56 -2.41 3.49
N SER A 760 -0.41 -3.14 4.03
CA SER A 760 -1.24 -2.73 5.18
C SER A 760 -0.53 -2.88 6.55
N MET A 761 0.81 -2.76 6.54
CA MET A 761 1.65 -2.85 7.73
C MET A 761 1.51 -1.66 8.67
N VAL A 762 1.18 -0.48 8.15
CA VAL A 762 1.15 0.76 8.92
C VAL A 762 -0.30 1.17 9.20
N PRO A 763 -0.73 1.23 10.47
CA PRO A 763 -2.01 1.82 10.78
C PRO A 763 -1.88 3.35 10.71
N GLY A 764 -2.70 4.03 9.91
CA GLY A 764 -2.68 5.49 9.75
C GLY A 764 -3.02 6.30 11.02
N THR A 765 -3.29 5.62 12.14
CA THR A 765 -3.40 6.16 13.50
C THR A 765 -2.90 5.09 14.50
N PRO A 766 -2.47 5.46 15.72
CA PRO A 766 -1.98 4.52 16.74
C PRO A 766 -2.96 3.35 17.02
N CYS A 767 -2.45 2.12 16.96
CA CYS A 767 -3.28 0.92 17.10
C CYS A 767 -3.86 0.78 18.53
N LEU A 768 -5.13 1.13 18.71
CA LEU A 768 -5.83 1.11 20.00
C LEU A 768 -5.86 -0.28 20.66
N ALA A 769 -5.90 -1.37 19.88
CA ALA A 769 -5.83 -2.73 20.41
C ALA A 769 -4.44 -3.01 21.04
N THR A 770 -3.36 -2.59 20.38
CA THR A 770 -2.00 -2.71 20.90
C THR A 770 -1.80 -1.86 22.16
N ILE A 771 -2.30 -0.63 22.17
CA ILE A 771 -2.25 0.24 23.37
C ILE A 771 -2.95 -0.44 24.54
N ARG A 772 -4.15 -1.01 24.35
CA ARG A 772 -4.86 -1.75 25.40
C ARG A 772 -4.07 -2.94 25.93
N VAL A 773 -3.42 -3.72 25.06
CA VAL A 773 -2.55 -4.85 25.45
C VAL A 773 -1.39 -4.36 26.31
N LEU A 774 -0.64 -3.33 25.87
CA LEU A 774 0.51 -2.81 26.61
C LEU A 774 0.11 -2.25 27.99
N LEU A 775 -1.00 -1.51 28.07
CA LEU A 775 -1.55 -1.02 29.33
C LEU A 775 -1.98 -2.17 30.26
N HIS A 776 -2.67 -3.18 29.74
CA HIS A 776 -3.10 -4.35 30.53
C HIS A 776 -1.93 -5.22 30.98
N LYS A 777 -0.84 -5.28 30.21
CA LYS A 777 0.42 -5.92 30.60
C LYS A 777 1.24 -5.09 31.60
N GLY A 778 0.86 -3.83 31.88
CA GLY A 778 1.41 -3.02 32.96
C GLY A 778 2.34 -1.86 32.56
N ALA A 779 2.35 -1.43 31.30
CA ALA A 779 3.04 -0.19 30.90
C ALA A 779 2.36 1.06 31.50
N ASP A 780 3.10 1.94 32.18
CA ASP A 780 2.53 3.20 32.70
C ASP A 780 2.49 4.29 31.61
N PRO A 781 1.30 4.75 31.16
CA PRO A 781 1.20 5.84 30.19
C PRO A 781 1.65 7.20 30.76
N ARG A 782 1.96 7.28 32.07
CA ARG A 782 2.50 8.47 32.76
C ARG A 782 4.02 8.44 32.88
N GLN A 783 4.69 7.31 32.57
CA GLN A 783 6.14 7.20 32.58
C GLN A 783 6.76 8.32 31.72
N LEU A 784 7.85 8.93 32.21
CA LEU A 784 8.53 10.03 31.51
C LEU A 784 9.75 9.51 30.75
N TYR A 785 9.62 9.42 29.43
CA TYR A 785 10.72 9.14 28.51
C TYR A 785 11.04 10.38 27.67
N ARG A 786 12.32 10.76 27.57
CA ARG A 786 12.79 11.98 26.86
C ARG A 786 12.06 13.27 27.26
N GLY A 787 11.58 13.34 28.50
CA GLY A 787 10.83 14.49 29.04
C GLY A 787 9.34 14.55 28.65
N ARG A 788 8.79 13.52 28.00
CA ARG A 788 7.36 13.41 27.67
C ARG A 788 6.79 12.09 28.19
N SER A 789 5.47 11.96 28.26
CA SER A 789 4.80 10.69 28.55
C SER A 789 3.96 10.25 27.37
N ALA A 790 3.75 8.94 27.21
CA ALA A 790 2.89 8.42 26.14
C ALA A 790 1.48 9.05 26.19
N ARG A 791 0.97 9.35 27.40
CA ARG A 791 -0.28 10.09 27.60
C ARG A 791 -0.22 11.52 27.07
N SER A 792 0.88 12.26 27.25
CA SER A 792 0.97 13.63 26.74
C SER A 792 1.10 13.66 25.23
N ILE A 793 1.84 12.72 24.63
CA ILE A 793 1.95 12.55 23.18
C ILE A 793 0.57 12.25 22.57
N ALA A 794 -0.13 11.22 23.07
CA ALA A 794 -1.47 10.86 22.60
C ALA A 794 -2.48 12.02 22.75
N ALA A 795 -2.41 12.79 23.84
CA ALA A 795 -3.24 13.98 24.02
C ALA A 795 -2.92 15.10 23.01
N THR A 796 -1.65 15.31 22.66
CA THR A 796 -1.26 16.26 21.61
C THR A 796 -1.79 15.84 20.23
N MET A 797 -1.79 14.53 19.93
CA MET A 797 -2.30 14.00 18.66
C MET A 797 -3.82 14.14 18.53
N ALA A 798 -4.59 13.79 19.56
CA ALA A 798 -6.05 13.89 19.56
C ALA A 798 -6.51 15.34 19.28
N ASN A 799 -5.85 16.32 19.90
CA ASN A 799 -6.13 17.75 19.68
C ASN A 799 -5.78 18.28 18.27
N ARG A 800 -5.03 17.52 17.46
CA ARG A 800 -4.85 17.79 16.02
C ARG A 800 -5.99 17.17 15.21
N GLY A 801 -6.33 15.91 15.50
CA GLY A 801 -7.40 15.17 14.81
C GLY A 801 -8.75 15.90 14.82
N ASP A 802 -9.20 16.41 15.98
CA ASP A 802 -10.48 17.14 16.07
C ASP A 802 -10.50 18.45 15.24
N ARG A 803 -9.34 19.08 15.04
CA ARG A 803 -9.20 20.30 14.20
C ARG A 803 -9.28 20.00 12.71
N GLU A 804 -8.75 18.86 12.27
CA GLU A 804 -8.84 18.40 10.87
C GLU A 804 -10.20 17.73 10.57
N ALA A 805 -10.81 17.04 11.54
CA ALA A 805 -12.18 16.55 11.42
C ALA A 805 -13.18 17.70 11.24
N SER A 806 -12.97 18.82 11.94
CA SER A 806 -13.79 20.03 11.82
C SER A 806 -13.73 20.72 10.45
N SER A 807 -12.72 20.44 9.61
CA SER A 807 -12.66 20.96 8.23
C SER A 807 -13.15 19.96 7.17
N ARG A 808 -13.22 18.66 7.49
CA ARG A 808 -13.62 17.58 6.57
C ARG A 808 -15.08 17.10 6.70
N ALA A 809 -15.89 17.71 7.56
CA ALA A 809 -17.26 17.28 7.87
C ALA A 809 -18.30 17.51 6.74
N LYS A 810 -18.12 16.85 5.58
CA LYS A 810 -19.13 16.75 4.49
C LYS A 810 -19.26 15.36 3.83
N SER A 811 -18.68 14.30 4.40
CA SER A 811 -19.04 12.90 4.09
C SER A 811 -18.56 11.95 5.19
N GLY A 812 -19.37 10.92 5.51
CA GLY A 812 -19.01 9.88 6.50
C GLY A 812 -19.13 10.29 7.97
N THR A 813 -19.26 9.29 8.86
CA THR A 813 -19.50 9.47 10.31
C THR A 813 -18.18 9.53 11.09
N PRO A 814 -17.92 10.55 11.93
CA PRO A 814 -16.69 10.63 12.72
C PRO A 814 -16.69 9.75 13.98
N LEU A 815 -15.50 9.30 14.41
CA LEU A 815 -15.26 8.74 15.74
C LEU A 815 -15.23 9.87 16.79
N THR A 816 -15.88 9.68 17.94
CA THR A 816 -15.92 10.66 19.04
C THR A 816 -15.05 10.26 20.23
N ALA A 817 -14.57 11.26 20.99
CA ALA A 817 -13.47 11.17 21.96
C ALA A 817 -13.74 10.39 23.28
N ALA A 818 -14.64 9.41 23.29
CA ALA A 818 -15.07 8.71 24.51
C ALA A 818 -14.03 7.77 25.14
N ASN A 819 -13.13 7.19 24.34
CA ASN A 819 -12.41 5.95 24.70
C ASN A 819 -11.05 6.10 25.42
N LEU A 820 -10.60 7.33 25.73
CA LEU A 820 -9.38 7.58 26.53
C LEU A 820 -9.64 8.44 27.79
N GLY A 821 -10.89 8.86 28.01
CA GLY A 821 -11.27 9.77 29.10
C GLY A 821 -11.60 9.10 30.45
N ARG A 822 -11.73 7.77 30.50
CA ARG A 822 -12.09 7.02 31.73
C ARG A 822 -11.15 5.84 31.97
N PHE A 823 -10.00 6.13 32.57
CA PHE A 823 -9.14 5.15 33.23
C PHE A 823 -9.06 5.48 34.72
N ASP A 824 -9.70 4.65 35.55
CA ASP A 824 -9.62 4.70 37.01
C ASP A 824 -8.39 3.90 37.47
N PRO A 825 -7.50 4.41 38.35
CA PRO A 825 -6.28 3.70 38.76
C PRO A 825 -6.49 2.49 39.69
N THR A 826 -7.72 2.05 39.95
CA THR A 826 -8.06 1.18 41.10
C THR A 826 -8.47 -0.26 40.76
N LEU A 827 -7.99 -0.82 39.65
CA LEU A 827 -8.10 -2.26 39.36
C LEU A 827 -6.71 -2.89 39.21
N GLY A 828 -6.21 -3.43 40.34
CA GLY A 828 -4.89 -4.06 40.47
C GLY A 828 -4.89 -5.40 41.22
N GLU A 829 -6.07 -5.98 41.49
CA GLU A 829 -6.22 -7.35 41.98
C GLU A 829 -7.32 -8.05 41.17
N GLY A 830 -7.06 -9.29 40.73
CA GLY A 830 -8.09 -10.22 40.23
C GLY A 830 -8.70 -11.04 41.38
N PRO A 831 -9.52 -12.08 41.12
CA PRO A 831 -9.69 -12.81 39.85
C PRO A 831 -11.07 -12.49 39.21
N GLU A 832 -11.56 -13.10 38.13
CA GLU A 832 -11.80 -14.54 37.89
C GLU A 832 -11.38 -15.03 36.50
N ALA A 833 -10.67 -16.16 36.48
CA ALA A 833 -10.81 -17.16 35.42
C ALA A 833 -11.61 -18.32 36.04
N GLY A 834 -12.89 -18.49 35.69
CA GLY A 834 -13.76 -19.36 36.47
C GLY A 834 -15.14 -19.70 35.88
N LEU A 835 -15.15 -20.65 34.94
CA LEU A 835 -16.28 -21.52 34.54
C LEU A 835 -17.61 -20.90 34.02
N LEU A 836 -18.08 -21.54 32.95
CA LEU A 836 -19.49 -21.61 32.56
C LEU A 836 -20.38 -22.14 33.70
N ALA A 837 -21.48 -21.44 33.98
CA ALA A 837 -22.68 -22.01 34.60
C ALA A 837 -23.92 -21.46 33.90
N ALA A 838 -24.94 -22.30 33.71
CA ALA A 838 -26.16 -21.94 32.98
C ALA A 838 -27.19 -21.22 33.86
N ASN A 839 -28.23 -20.67 33.21
CA ASN A 839 -29.39 -19.95 33.76
C ASN A 839 -29.10 -18.48 34.12
N GLY A 840 -29.52 -17.57 33.25
CA GLY A 840 -29.21 -16.14 33.37
C GLY A 840 -30.18 -15.35 34.26
N SER A 841 -29.62 -14.45 35.06
CA SER A 841 -30.31 -13.33 35.72
C SER A 841 -29.29 -12.23 36.03
N VAL A 842 -29.67 -10.95 35.87
CA VAL A 842 -28.76 -9.79 36.00
C VAL A 842 -28.99 -9.07 37.34
N LEU A 843 -27.91 -8.63 37.99
CA LEU A 843 -27.93 -7.73 39.14
C LEU A 843 -27.55 -6.31 38.70
N ASP A 844 -28.32 -5.31 39.18
CA ASP A 844 -28.01 -3.89 39.00
C ASP A 844 -27.32 -3.31 40.25
N LEU A 845 -26.34 -2.42 40.03
CA LEU A 845 -25.52 -1.77 41.06
C LEU A 845 -25.64 -0.23 41.02
N SER A 846 -26.69 0.29 40.39
CA SER A 846 -26.93 1.72 40.10
C SER A 846 -26.97 2.69 41.30
N ASN A 847 -26.94 2.23 42.55
CA ASN A 847 -27.20 3.07 43.74
C ASN A 847 -26.15 2.94 44.85
N ILE A 848 -24.94 3.48 44.62
CA ILE A 848 -24.00 3.87 45.68
C ILE A 848 -23.70 5.37 45.53
N ARG A 849 -23.68 6.12 46.65
CA ARG A 849 -23.27 7.52 46.71
C ARG A 849 -22.30 7.76 47.86
N TYR A 850 -21.29 8.58 47.61
CA TYR A 850 -20.33 9.03 48.62
C TYR A 850 -20.54 10.52 48.92
N VAL A 851 -20.25 10.93 50.16
CA VAL A 851 -20.20 12.33 50.59
C VAL A 851 -18.82 12.57 51.19
N TYR A 852 -18.15 13.64 50.76
CA TYR A 852 -16.81 14.02 51.23
C TYR A 852 -16.87 15.21 52.20
N ASP A 853 -16.22 15.09 53.36
CA ASP A 853 -15.88 16.25 54.19
C ASP A 853 -14.68 16.98 53.57
N SER A 854 -14.86 18.27 53.27
CA SER A 854 -13.86 19.11 52.63
C SER A 854 -12.67 19.51 53.51
N LYS A 855 -12.65 19.12 54.80
CA LYS A 855 -11.58 19.50 55.75
C LYS A 855 -10.54 18.41 56.03
N HIS A 856 -10.85 17.12 55.85
CA HIS A 856 -9.95 16.01 56.22
C HIS A 856 -9.93 14.89 55.16
N PRO A 857 -9.15 15.04 54.07
CA PRO A 857 -9.22 14.13 52.90
C PRO A 857 -8.73 12.69 53.15
N ASN A 858 -8.10 12.40 54.29
CA ASN A 858 -7.57 11.08 54.63
C ASN A 858 -8.48 10.28 55.60
N LYS A 859 -9.76 10.65 55.71
CA LYS A 859 -10.80 9.86 56.40
C LYS A 859 -12.03 9.70 55.51
N VAL A 860 -12.42 8.45 55.27
CA VAL A 860 -13.75 8.09 54.78
C VAL A 860 -14.35 7.13 55.78
N GLU A 861 -15.47 7.52 56.41
CA GLU A 861 -16.25 6.64 57.28
C GLU A 861 -17.46 6.10 56.48
N VAL A 862 -17.71 4.79 56.57
CA VAL A 862 -18.77 4.13 55.78
C VAL A 862 -20.08 4.15 56.56
N ALA A 863 -21.04 4.96 56.10
CA ALA A 863 -22.40 4.99 56.63
C ALA A 863 -23.30 4.03 55.85
N HIS A 864 -23.76 2.97 56.54
CA HIS A 864 -24.85 2.03 56.21
C HIS A 864 -25.13 1.65 54.74
N VAL A 865 -25.01 0.35 54.45
CA VAL A 865 -25.70 -0.32 53.34
C VAL A 865 -26.90 -1.09 53.89
N GLU A 866 -28.10 -0.85 53.35
CA GLU A 866 -29.25 -1.76 53.50
C GLU A 866 -29.37 -2.65 52.27
N ALA A 867 -29.32 -3.96 52.44
CA ALA A 867 -29.58 -4.93 51.38
C ALA A 867 -30.97 -5.57 51.57
N ARG A 868 -31.91 -5.28 50.68
CA ARG A 868 -33.20 -6.00 50.60
C ARG A 868 -33.07 -7.20 49.68
N ALA A 869 -32.93 -8.39 50.25
CA ALA A 869 -32.98 -9.64 49.51
C ALA A 869 -34.43 -9.96 49.07
N THR A 870 -34.60 -10.41 47.83
CA THR A 870 -35.84 -11.04 47.35
C THR A 870 -35.59 -12.53 47.13
N SER A 871 -36.55 -13.36 47.54
CA SER A 871 -36.48 -14.84 47.61
C SER A 871 -35.57 -15.44 48.70
N PRO A 872 -36.02 -16.44 49.48
CA PRO A 872 -35.23 -17.06 50.55
C PRO A 872 -34.76 -18.50 50.24
N GLN A 873 -33.45 -18.78 50.33
CA GLN A 873 -32.94 -20.09 50.78
C GLN A 873 -31.44 -20.05 51.15
N ASN A 874 -31.03 -20.98 52.02
CA ASN A 874 -29.66 -21.31 52.46
C ASN A 874 -28.85 -20.27 53.26
N ASN A 875 -28.96 -20.36 54.59
CA ASN A 875 -28.07 -19.73 55.57
C ASN A 875 -26.61 -20.22 55.46
N ARG A 876 -25.65 -19.36 55.07
CA ARG A 876 -24.21 -19.64 55.29
C ARG A 876 -23.24 -18.44 55.35
N LEU A 877 -23.71 -17.23 55.72
CA LEU A 877 -22.90 -15.99 55.67
C LEU A 877 -22.53 -15.32 57.01
N HIS A 878 -22.88 -15.91 58.16
CA HIS A 878 -22.67 -15.25 59.48
C HIS A 878 -21.25 -15.37 60.09
N SER A 879 -20.32 -16.10 59.47
CA SER A 879 -18.99 -16.39 60.03
C SER A 879 -17.87 -15.42 59.59
N LEU A 880 -17.95 -14.84 58.38
CA LEU A 880 -16.83 -14.10 57.78
C LEU A 880 -16.55 -12.75 58.44
N GLY A 881 -17.58 -12.08 58.97
CA GLY A 881 -17.52 -10.71 59.47
C GLY A 881 -16.69 -10.46 60.74
N ARG A 882 -16.00 -11.47 61.29
CA ARG A 882 -15.17 -11.35 62.51
C ARG A 882 -13.66 -11.37 62.25
N THR A 883 -13.19 -11.86 61.11
CA THR A 883 -11.76 -12.11 60.88
C THR A 883 -10.98 -10.83 60.52
N LEU A 884 -11.57 -9.95 59.69
CA LEU A 884 -10.90 -8.77 59.11
C LEU A 884 -10.63 -7.60 60.09
N ARG A 885 -10.92 -7.75 61.39
CA ARG A 885 -10.82 -6.65 62.38
C ARG A 885 -9.58 -6.68 63.29
N ARG A 886 -8.57 -7.51 63.00
CA ARG A 886 -7.48 -7.82 63.95
C ARG A 886 -6.03 -7.66 63.46
N SER A 887 -5.78 -7.27 62.21
CA SER A 887 -4.44 -7.38 61.59
C SER A 887 -3.87 -6.05 61.06
N PHE A 888 -3.87 -4.98 61.85
CA PHE A 888 -3.13 -3.74 61.55
C PHE A 888 -2.59 -3.02 62.80
N THR A 889 -1.53 -3.56 63.42
CA THR A 889 -0.73 -2.84 64.44
C THR A 889 0.75 -3.26 64.45
N THR A 890 1.63 -2.23 64.42
CA THR A 890 2.98 -2.14 65.04
C THR A 890 4.20 -2.96 64.57
N ARG A 891 5.22 -2.19 64.11
CA ARG A 891 6.64 -2.13 64.56
C ARG A 891 7.73 -3.14 64.10
N SER A 892 8.61 -2.63 63.23
CA SER A 892 10.06 -2.37 63.40
C SER A 892 11.07 -3.43 63.89
N SER A 893 12.14 -3.55 63.09
CA SER A 893 13.59 -3.53 63.43
C SER A 893 14.38 -4.76 63.93
N GLN A 894 15.56 -4.93 63.28
CA GLN A 894 16.85 -5.47 63.74
C GLN A 894 17.17 -6.99 63.77
N THR A 895 18.49 -7.23 63.55
CA THR A 895 19.40 -8.30 64.04
C THR A 895 19.89 -9.38 63.06
N LYS A 896 21.20 -9.68 63.19
CA LYS A 896 22.00 -10.78 62.60
C LYS A 896 21.72 -12.11 63.39
N ALA A 897 22.30 -13.30 63.17
CA ALA A 897 23.57 -13.74 62.57
C ALA A 897 23.65 -15.29 62.41
N HIS A 898 24.72 -15.80 61.76
CA HIS A 898 25.29 -17.18 61.83
C HIS A 898 24.42 -18.37 61.31
N ASP A 899 24.94 -19.49 60.79
CA ASP A 899 26.31 -20.00 60.47
C ASP A 899 26.20 -21.18 59.43
N PHE A 900 27.22 -21.89 58.89
CA PHE A 900 28.69 -21.95 59.05
C PHE A 900 29.37 -22.63 57.81
N ARG A 901 30.71 -22.55 57.72
CA ARG A 901 31.72 -23.54 57.20
C ARG A 901 31.75 -24.05 55.73
N ARG A 902 32.90 -23.73 55.09
CA ARG A 902 33.91 -24.58 54.37
C ARG A 902 33.46 -25.49 53.19
N SER A 903 34.28 -25.78 52.17
CA SER A 903 35.71 -25.48 51.87
C SER A 903 35.84 -25.06 50.39
N GLU A 904 36.70 -24.13 49.96
CA GLU A 904 38.18 -24.07 49.98
C GLU A 904 38.92 -24.95 48.94
N TYR A 905 39.51 -24.24 47.95
CA TYR A 905 40.82 -24.44 47.28
C TYR A 905 41.02 -25.16 45.92
N HIS A 906 41.78 -24.40 45.09
CA HIS A 906 42.62 -24.71 43.93
C HIS A 906 42.01 -25.23 42.61
N HIS A 907 42.68 -25.13 41.44
CA HIS A 907 43.45 -24.07 40.74
C HIS A 907 44.25 -24.75 39.59
N GLN A 908 44.18 -24.15 38.39
CA GLN A 908 45.27 -24.11 37.39
C GLN A 908 45.61 -25.42 36.59
N PRO A 909 46.40 -25.35 35.46
CA PRO A 909 45.82 -25.70 34.16
C PRO A 909 46.77 -26.50 33.23
N SER A 910 46.72 -26.21 31.92
CA SER A 910 47.73 -26.37 30.84
C SER A 910 47.58 -27.54 29.84
N SER A 911 47.90 -27.21 28.58
CA SER A 911 47.98 -28.10 27.41
C SER A 911 49.42 -28.61 27.21
N PRO A 912 49.69 -29.57 26.29
CA PRO A 912 50.04 -29.15 24.92
C PRO A 912 49.71 -30.11 23.74
N GLU A 913 49.97 -29.57 22.54
CA GLU A 913 50.24 -30.15 21.20
C GLU A 913 51.18 -31.39 21.10
N PRO A 914 51.52 -31.92 19.88
CA PRO A 914 50.78 -32.03 18.60
C PRO A 914 51.01 -33.40 17.87
N GLN A 915 50.48 -33.58 16.65
CA GLN A 915 51.22 -34.30 15.58
C GLN A 915 50.76 -33.94 14.15
N ARG A 916 51.69 -34.01 13.19
CA ARG A 916 51.49 -33.84 11.73
C ARG A 916 51.86 -35.13 10.99
N TYR A 917 51.30 -35.39 9.81
CA TYR A 917 52.06 -35.96 8.67
C TYR A 917 51.46 -35.57 7.31
N SER A 918 52.19 -35.82 6.23
CA SER A 918 52.13 -35.13 4.93
C SER A 918 51.31 -35.86 3.83
N PRO A 919 51.00 -35.19 2.69
CA PRO A 919 50.13 -35.73 1.62
C PRO A 919 50.89 -36.22 0.38
N GLU A 920 50.20 -36.98 -0.50
CA GLU A 920 50.45 -37.24 -1.94
C GLU A 920 49.27 -38.12 -2.47
N SER A 921 48.93 -38.24 -3.77
CA SER A 921 49.26 -37.48 -4.99
C SER A 921 48.20 -37.69 -6.09
N SER A 922 48.21 -36.81 -7.10
CA SER A 922 47.64 -36.89 -8.47
C SER A 922 46.75 -38.07 -8.92
N HIS A 923 45.68 -37.75 -9.66
CA HIS A 923 45.46 -38.31 -11.02
C HIS A 923 44.64 -37.34 -11.90
N SER A 924 44.74 -37.48 -13.23
CA SER A 924 44.16 -36.53 -14.19
C SER A 924 43.63 -37.21 -15.45
N HIS A 925 42.53 -36.71 -16.04
CA HIS A 925 42.47 -36.29 -17.45
C HIS A 925 41.08 -35.72 -17.86
N PRO A 926 40.98 -34.95 -18.97
CA PRO A 926 39.79 -34.15 -19.29
C PRO A 926 38.91 -34.72 -20.41
N ARG A 927 37.69 -34.18 -20.56
CA ARG A 927 36.94 -34.20 -21.84
C ARG A 927 36.24 -32.86 -22.13
N ARG A 928 36.51 -32.32 -23.32
CA ARG A 928 35.62 -31.36 -24.02
C ARG A 928 34.36 -32.09 -24.50
N ILE A 929 33.25 -31.37 -24.75
CA ILE A 929 32.56 -31.38 -26.05
C ILE A 929 31.45 -30.30 -26.16
N LEU A 930 31.48 -29.59 -27.30
CA LEU A 930 30.45 -28.84 -28.04
C LEU A 930 29.24 -28.16 -27.33
N ARG A 931 29.12 -26.84 -27.58
CA ARG A 931 27.82 -26.17 -27.80
C ARG A 931 27.28 -26.53 -29.19
N PRO A 932 25.95 -26.61 -29.39
CA PRO A 932 25.30 -26.27 -30.66
C PRO A 932 24.84 -24.81 -30.66
N SER A 933 24.65 -24.23 -31.84
CA SER A 933 24.06 -22.89 -32.04
C SER A 933 22.79 -22.98 -32.88
N ARG A 934 21.69 -22.39 -32.37
CA ARG A 934 20.53 -21.89 -33.12
C ARG A 934 19.65 -21.02 -32.23
#